data_AF-A0A2U3L8D1-F1
#
_entry.id   AF-A0A2U3L8D1-F1
#
_cell.length_a   1.000
_cell.length_b   1.000
_cell.length_c   1.000
_cell.angle_alpha   90.00
_cell.angle_beta   90.00
_cell.angle_gamma   90.00
#
_symmetry.space_group_name_H-M   'P 1'
#
loop_
_entity.id
_entity.type
_entity.pdbx_description
1 polymer ?
#
loop_
_entity_poly.entity_id
_entity_poly.type
_entity_poly.pdbx_seq_one_letter_code
_entity_poly.pdbx_strand_id
1 'polypeptide(L)'
;MIASNLIGEVVASYLRGELASERADAQDGTGRYILDCLTLEQIAAIAQAVLKDTSLSEKIDLKLPMKLASEYDLPDAILTERPATYFRNASCEKPVRVVANMGDDEQQSLKEFISIGAAELRDQADLWVHVARQGLHLLPEHAKWWEKALVGLQQLRICSLDRFAAYVLKTHEIVLNESQPVIVALGAALPALQFPKDSFYFNGIKEKFRGRASEWKNLYGAAAKKRACYLLKQTASQILLDEDELTASFEKVKDTIPEMHHPLALAFIHAPYGWNDQAARLAECEWEEISPLFQGMKQKKYNLGEETLFFYDERQPEMLNEDDRDYLRLLTQRKTSDPEEQDVLFYDAHRNELKDDRKLKSAWDRFIFGKPREDEDFVSGIAACLESLFNQETPGTKRRLKIRCDSATKKELKTLNIEAGHFFAKRYKGLAALFGSDVSWDVGQLFQFPQLVEEWINKNQRLNRSVARAALQLKFLLELEVEQRTGSTQTFSTQLIWKFNPNTVSSQFTNDWSRLEDHPLVFCRANRELISGKGRFQTVDLSNVKTFVPTFGKNRGSFVSIYTKQKNISIAWLKNLQEAQREALLTGEVAAELEKKFRSFESDYTVAIRGFAEQGLSHPALTQQLKSYSDLLETICRKAKGDRNRELMLRPLLQVGTVLIDGGDPTAVVAPWHPLRLAAIHRKANLAAGLIKHLLTTEEVLFGDTRLFFKDLKQELAHPFYPEVVLGWQENEPELLVLSDVVGD
;
A
#
# COMPACT_ATOMS: atom_id res chain seq x y z
N MET A 1 -30.22 21.52 26.98
CA MET A 1 -30.53 20.43 26.02
C MET A 1 -29.43 19.40 26.17
N ILE A 2 -29.68 18.09 26.07
CA ILE A 2 -28.61 17.06 26.08
C ILE A 2 -28.34 16.59 24.65
N ALA A 3 -27.19 15.95 24.40
CA ALA A 3 -26.76 15.55 23.05
C ALA A 3 -27.79 14.67 22.31
N SER A 4 -28.40 13.71 23.01
CA SER A 4 -29.46 12.83 22.48
C SER A 4 -30.69 13.61 22.00
N ASN A 5 -31.10 14.65 22.74
CA ASN A 5 -32.22 15.50 22.34
C ASN A 5 -31.91 16.31 21.07
N LEU A 6 -30.66 16.79 20.93
CA LEU A 6 -30.24 17.49 19.71
C LEU A 6 -30.26 16.55 18.50
N ILE A 7 -29.81 15.30 18.67
CA ILE A 7 -29.93 14.25 17.63
C ILE A 7 -31.39 14.07 17.22
N GLY A 8 -32.30 13.97 18.19
CA GLY A 8 -33.74 13.84 17.96
C GLY A 8 -34.32 14.99 17.13
N GLU A 9 -34.01 16.24 17.50
CA GLU A 9 -34.46 17.44 16.77
C GLU A 9 -33.87 17.52 15.36
N VAL A 10 -32.61 17.11 15.15
CA VAL A 10 -31.97 17.04 13.82
C VAL A 10 -32.66 16.01 12.93
N VAL A 11 -32.97 14.82 13.47
CA VAL A 11 -33.67 13.77 12.72
C VAL A 11 -35.11 14.20 12.40
N ALA A 12 -35.81 14.83 13.36
CA ALA A 12 -37.13 15.42 13.10
C ALA A 12 -37.07 16.48 12.00
N SER A 13 -36.05 17.34 11.99
CA SER A 13 -35.84 18.32 10.93
C SER A 13 -35.52 17.68 9.58
N TYR A 14 -34.73 16.60 9.57
CA TYR A 14 -34.43 15.82 8.36
C TYR A 14 -35.72 15.23 7.76
N LEU A 15 -36.51 14.52 8.57
CA LEU A 15 -37.79 13.92 8.15
C LEU A 15 -38.80 14.98 7.68
N ARG A 16 -38.80 16.17 8.30
CA ARG A 16 -39.63 17.29 7.85
C ARG A 16 -39.21 17.80 6.47
N GLY A 17 -37.91 17.87 6.21
CA GLY A 17 -37.35 18.23 4.90
C GLY A 17 -37.76 17.23 3.82
N GLU A 18 -37.67 15.94 4.13
CA GLU A 18 -38.08 14.85 3.22
C GLU A 18 -39.58 14.89 2.93
N LEU A 19 -40.43 15.08 3.94
CA LEU A 19 -41.88 15.24 3.77
C LEU A 19 -42.29 16.52 3.01
N ALA A 20 -41.41 17.52 2.97
CA ALA A 20 -41.60 18.74 2.19
C ALA A 20 -41.03 18.64 0.76
N SER A 21 -40.03 17.77 0.54
CA SER A 21 -39.38 17.52 -0.74
C SER A 21 -40.00 16.35 -1.53
N GLU A 22 -40.78 15.48 -0.87
CA GLU A 22 -41.73 14.56 -1.47
C GLU A 22 -42.79 15.35 -2.26
N ARG A 23 -42.37 15.64 -3.51
CA ARG A 23 -43.13 15.86 -4.73
C ARG A 23 -44.63 15.83 -4.50
N ALA A 24 -45.26 16.96 -4.80
CA ALA A 24 -46.70 17.14 -5.01
C ALA A 24 -47.36 16.16 -6.02
N ASP A 25 -46.68 15.10 -6.49
CA ASP A 25 -47.07 14.21 -7.59
C ASP A 25 -46.86 12.70 -7.33
N ALA A 26 -46.44 12.24 -6.15
CA ALA A 26 -46.33 10.79 -5.88
C ALA A 26 -47.62 10.21 -5.24
N GLN A 27 -48.69 10.10 -6.02
CA GLN A 27 -49.80 9.21 -5.69
C GLN A 27 -49.34 7.75 -5.91
N ASP A 28 -49.01 7.05 -4.80
CA ASP A 28 -48.88 5.58 -4.62
C ASP A 28 -47.55 5.05 -4.06
N GLY A 29 -47.06 5.58 -2.94
CA GLY A 29 -46.02 4.89 -2.15
C GLY A 29 -45.87 5.38 -0.71
N THR A 30 -45.65 4.45 0.23
CA THR A 30 -45.21 4.77 1.61
C THR A 30 -43.69 4.92 1.65
N GLY A 31 -43.19 6.07 2.07
CA GLY A 31 -41.77 6.29 2.38
C GLY A 31 -41.33 5.44 3.57
N ARG A 32 -40.25 4.67 3.42
CA ARG A 32 -39.81 3.70 4.44
C ARG A 32 -38.39 4.03 4.89
N TYR A 33 -38.24 4.40 6.16
CA TYR A 33 -36.96 4.75 6.77
C TYR A 33 -36.61 3.81 7.91
N ILE A 34 -35.31 3.66 8.17
CA ILE A 34 -34.79 2.83 9.26
C ILE A 34 -33.77 3.61 10.09
N LEU A 35 -33.99 3.66 11.41
CA LEU A 35 -33.01 4.13 12.38
C LEU A 35 -32.00 3.00 12.59
N ASP A 36 -30.83 3.13 11.95
CA ASP A 36 -29.87 2.04 11.83
C ASP A 36 -28.67 2.22 12.77
N CYS A 37 -28.42 1.19 13.60
CA CYS A 37 -27.27 1.12 14.50
C CYS A 37 -27.14 2.34 15.45
N LEU A 38 -28.27 2.93 15.84
CA LEU A 38 -28.36 3.99 16.85
C LEU A 38 -28.56 3.39 18.25
N THR A 39 -28.18 4.12 19.30
CA THR A 39 -28.41 3.68 20.68
C THR A 39 -29.89 3.79 21.07
N LEU A 40 -30.33 3.05 22.10
CA LEU A 40 -31.73 3.12 22.58
C LEU A 40 -32.11 4.53 23.01
N GLU A 41 -31.20 5.25 23.68
CA GLU A 41 -31.39 6.64 24.07
C GLU A 41 -31.58 7.58 22.87
N GLN A 42 -30.80 7.40 21.80
CA GLN A 42 -30.93 8.17 20.57
C GLN A 42 -32.28 7.90 19.88
N ILE A 43 -32.67 6.62 19.78
CA ILE A 43 -33.95 6.23 19.19
C ILE A 43 -35.12 6.80 19.99
N ALA A 44 -35.06 6.75 21.32
CA ALA A 44 -36.07 7.34 22.18
C ALA A 44 -36.17 8.85 22.00
N ALA A 45 -35.03 9.56 21.97
CA ALA A 45 -35.01 11.01 21.75
C ALA A 45 -35.57 11.39 20.37
N ILE A 46 -35.30 10.60 19.32
CA ILE A 46 -35.90 10.77 17.99
C ILE A 46 -37.42 10.57 18.05
N ALA A 47 -37.89 9.52 18.70
CA ALA A 47 -39.32 9.24 18.84
C ALA A 47 -40.04 10.38 19.57
N GLN A 48 -39.48 10.87 20.67
CA GLN A 48 -40.02 12.00 21.42
C GLN A 48 -40.06 13.29 20.58
N ALA A 49 -39.00 13.59 19.81
CA ALA A 49 -38.96 14.75 18.94
C ALA A 49 -40.02 14.68 17.82
N VAL A 50 -40.21 13.51 17.21
CA VAL A 50 -41.24 13.27 16.18
C VAL A 50 -42.66 13.38 16.76
N LEU A 51 -42.90 12.82 17.95
CA LEU A 51 -44.20 12.86 18.61
C LEU A 51 -44.58 14.27 19.08
N LYS A 52 -43.60 15.08 19.49
CA LYS A 52 -43.80 16.46 19.92
C LYS A 52 -44.17 17.39 18.76
N ASP A 53 -43.74 17.07 17.54
CA ASP A 53 -44.12 17.80 16.33
C ASP A 53 -45.44 17.26 15.77
N THR A 54 -46.54 18.01 15.94
CA THR A 54 -47.87 17.63 15.47
C THR A 54 -47.87 17.29 13.97
N SER A 55 -47.13 18.04 13.14
CA SER A 55 -47.09 17.85 11.69
C SER A 55 -46.40 16.56 11.27
N LEU A 56 -45.42 16.10 12.03
CA LEU A 56 -44.72 14.83 11.82
C LEU A 56 -45.50 13.68 12.43
N SER A 57 -46.03 13.84 13.64
CA SER A 57 -46.77 12.79 14.35
C SER A 57 -48.01 12.30 13.59
N GLU A 58 -48.68 13.16 12.84
CA GLU A 58 -49.82 12.79 11.98
C GLU A 58 -49.40 12.00 10.74
N LYS A 59 -48.22 12.29 10.19
CA LYS A 59 -47.72 11.74 8.91
C LYS A 59 -46.76 10.56 9.04
N ILE A 60 -46.21 10.33 10.22
CA ILE A 60 -45.21 9.28 10.47
C ILE A 60 -45.81 8.15 11.32
N ASP A 61 -45.69 6.92 10.84
CA ASP A 61 -45.95 5.69 11.57
C ASP A 61 -44.63 5.17 12.17
N LEU A 62 -44.44 5.37 13.47
CA LEU A 62 -43.31 4.83 14.22
C LEU A 62 -43.60 3.38 14.63
N LYS A 63 -42.63 2.49 14.40
CA LYS A 63 -42.65 1.09 14.82
C LYS A 63 -41.31 0.72 15.44
N LEU A 64 -41.20 0.90 16.75
CA LEU A 64 -39.96 0.73 17.52
C LEU A 64 -40.02 -0.51 18.42
N PRO A 65 -38.88 -1.16 18.74
CA PRO A 65 -38.86 -2.34 19.60
C PRO A 65 -39.49 -2.10 20.98
N MET A 66 -40.35 -3.03 21.43
CA MET A 66 -41.01 -2.98 22.75
C MET A 66 -40.08 -2.77 23.95
N LYS A 67 -38.80 -3.17 23.84
CA LYS A 67 -37.78 -2.95 24.89
C LYS A 67 -37.59 -1.47 25.28
N LEU A 68 -37.98 -0.53 24.41
CA LEU A 68 -37.90 0.91 24.67
C LEU A 68 -38.99 1.43 25.63
N ALA A 69 -40.11 0.72 25.79
CA ALA A 69 -41.25 1.17 26.60
C ALA A 69 -40.88 1.41 28.07
N SER A 70 -40.11 0.48 28.64
CA SER A 70 -39.82 0.43 30.07
C SER A 70 -38.79 1.45 30.54
N GLU A 71 -37.98 2.00 29.62
CA GLU A 71 -36.83 2.86 29.98
C GLU A 71 -37.05 4.34 29.65
N TYR A 72 -37.93 4.69 28.70
CA TYR A 72 -38.00 6.05 28.13
C TYR A 72 -39.41 6.66 27.97
N ASP A 73 -40.43 6.11 28.64
CA ASP A 73 -41.82 6.64 28.68
C ASP A 73 -42.42 6.93 27.28
N LEU A 74 -42.29 5.96 26.38
CA LEU A 74 -42.84 6.04 25.02
C LEU A 74 -44.25 5.43 24.94
N PRO A 75 -45.20 5.99 24.16
CA PRO A 75 -46.54 5.44 24.03
C PRO A 75 -46.57 4.04 23.40
N ASP A 76 -47.38 3.13 23.93
CA ASP A 76 -47.54 1.76 23.39
C ASP A 76 -47.90 1.73 21.89
N ALA A 77 -48.60 2.77 21.40
CA ALA A 77 -49.05 2.86 20.01
C ALA A 77 -47.92 2.87 18.96
N ILE A 78 -46.69 3.26 19.35
CA ILE A 78 -45.53 3.32 18.45
C ILE A 78 -44.57 2.14 18.61
N LEU A 79 -44.90 1.20 19.51
CA LEU A 79 -44.06 0.06 19.84
C LEU A 79 -44.52 -1.22 19.13
N THR A 80 -43.59 -2.16 18.96
CA THR A 80 -43.84 -3.42 18.26
C THR A 80 -42.94 -4.55 18.79
N GLU A 81 -43.48 -5.77 18.80
CA GLU A 81 -42.72 -7.02 19.01
C GLU A 81 -42.24 -7.65 17.69
N ARG A 82 -42.74 -7.16 16.56
CA ARG A 82 -42.38 -7.69 15.23
C ARG A 82 -41.02 -7.14 14.77
N PRO A 83 -40.21 -7.97 14.06
CA PRO A 83 -38.92 -7.54 13.53
C PRO A 83 -39.06 -6.47 12.44
N ALA A 84 -38.01 -5.67 12.21
CA ALA A 84 -38.01 -4.61 11.19
C ALA A 84 -38.33 -5.14 9.77
N THR A 85 -37.87 -6.36 9.45
CA THR A 85 -38.13 -7.04 8.17
C THR A 85 -39.61 -7.28 7.89
N TYR A 86 -40.45 -7.44 8.92
CA TYR A 86 -41.90 -7.56 8.76
C TYR A 86 -42.51 -6.31 8.10
N PHE A 87 -42.03 -5.13 8.47
CA PHE A 87 -42.60 -3.86 8.04
C PHE A 87 -42.21 -3.43 6.63
N ARG A 88 -41.34 -4.19 5.97
CA ARG A 88 -40.92 -3.97 4.60
C ARG A 88 -42.10 -3.93 3.63
N ASN A 89 -42.98 -4.93 3.71
CA ASN A 89 -44.15 -5.07 2.84
C ASN A 89 -45.48 -4.83 3.54
N ALA A 90 -45.47 -4.48 4.83
CA ALA A 90 -46.71 -4.21 5.56
C ALA A 90 -47.38 -2.93 5.03
N SER A 91 -48.71 -2.96 4.91
CA SER A 91 -49.50 -1.78 4.58
C SER A 91 -49.32 -0.68 5.63
N CYS A 92 -49.36 0.57 5.20
CA CYS A 92 -49.22 1.75 6.05
C CYS A 92 -50.24 2.78 5.62
N GLU A 93 -51.08 3.23 6.55
CA GLU A 93 -52.08 4.28 6.30
C GLU A 93 -51.46 5.68 6.27
N LYS A 94 -50.30 5.83 6.91
CA LYS A 94 -49.53 7.07 6.92
C LYS A 94 -48.53 7.12 5.76
N PRO A 95 -48.19 8.31 5.25
CA PRO A 95 -47.27 8.46 4.12
C PRO A 95 -45.85 7.95 4.42
N VAL A 96 -45.41 8.01 5.68
CA VAL A 96 -44.05 7.58 6.06
C VAL A 96 -44.11 6.56 7.19
N ARG A 97 -43.28 5.52 7.10
CA ARG A 97 -43.02 4.55 8.18
C ARG A 97 -41.55 4.59 8.58
N VAL A 98 -41.31 4.67 9.89
CA VAL A 98 -39.96 4.65 10.48
C VAL A 98 -39.86 3.45 11.43
N VAL A 99 -38.90 2.57 11.17
CA VAL A 99 -38.55 1.42 12.01
C VAL A 99 -37.17 1.62 12.63
N ALA A 100 -36.81 0.84 13.65
CA ALA A 100 -35.47 0.84 14.23
C ALA A 100 -34.82 -0.54 14.15
N ASN A 101 -33.51 -0.56 13.90
CA ASN A 101 -32.66 -1.74 13.92
C ASN A 101 -31.43 -1.51 14.80
N MET A 102 -31.16 -2.47 15.69
CA MET A 102 -30.06 -2.41 16.65
C MET A 102 -28.82 -3.20 16.22
N GLY A 103 -28.78 -3.74 14.98
CA GLY A 103 -27.58 -4.31 14.37
C GLY A 103 -27.52 -5.84 14.25
N ASP A 104 -28.66 -6.54 14.12
CA ASP A 104 -28.68 -7.98 13.85
C ASP A 104 -28.31 -8.30 12.36
N ASP A 105 -27.85 -9.54 12.10
CA ASP A 105 -27.32 -10.10 10.82
C ASP A 105 -28.24 -9.98 9.56
N GLU A 106 -29.32 -9.19 9.63
CA GLU A 106 -30.32 -9.01 8.58
C GLU A 106 -30.08 -7.79 7.65
N GLN A 107 -28.89 -7.18 7.67
CA GLN A 107 -28.57 -5.99 6.87
C GLN A 107 -28.81 -6.18 5.36
N GLN A 108 -28.60 -7.40 4.82
CA GLN A 108 -28.88 -7.69 3.41
C GLN A 108 -30.38 -7.65 3.05
N SER A 109 -31.26 -7.88 4.02
CA SER A 109 -32.71 -7.99 3.85
C SER A 109 -33.45 -6.65 4.00
N LEU A 110 -32.74 -5.58 4.39
CA LEU A 110 -33.30 -4.26 4.74
C LEU A 110 -32.95 -3.14 3.74
N LYS A 111 -32.38 -3.49 2.57
CA LYS A 111 -31.99 -2.52 1.51
C LYS A 111 -33.12 -1.67 0.93
N GLU A 112 -34.38 -2.06 1.16
CA GLU A 112 -35.56 -1.30 0.71
C GLU A 112 -35.91 -0.11 1.62
N PHE A 113 -35.28 0.00 2.80
CA PHE A 113 -35.41 1.17 3.68
C PHE A 113 -34.33 2.21 3.39
N ILE A 114 -34.68 3.49 3.49
CA ILE A 114 -33.72 4.59 3.53
C ILE A 114 -33.10 4.64 4.93
N SER A 115 -31.79 4.45 5.02
CA SER A 115 -31.08 4.43 6.30
C SER A 115 -30.94 5.83 6.90
N ILE A 116 -31.20 5.95 8.19
CA ILE A 116 -30.89 7.11 9.04
C ILE A 116 -29.99 6.60 10.16
N GLY A 117 -28.70 6.50 9.86
CA GLY A 117 -27.67 6.09 10.81
C GLY A 117 -26.71 7.22 11.16
N ALA A 118 -25.71 6.89 11.98
CA ALA A 118 -24.72 7.85 12.43
C ALA A 118 -23.87 8.46 11.30
N ALA A 119 -23.70 7.78 10.16
CA ALA A 119 -22.99 8.33 9.01
C ALA A 119 -23.86 9.35 8.28
N GLU A 120 -25.08 8.95 7.91
CA GLU A 120 -26.05 9.76 7.18
C GLU A 120 -26.36 11.06 7.92
N LEU A 121 -26.55 10.99 9.25
CA LEU A 121 -26.81 12.16 10.07
C LEU A 121 -25.62 13.13 10.11
N ARG A 122 -24.38 12.64 10.20
CA ARG A 122 -23.19 13.50 10.23
C ARG A 122 -22.94 14.17 8.88
N ASP A 123 -23.41 13.58 7.79
CA ASP A 123 -23.29 14.13 6.45
C ASP A 123 -24.19 15.37 6.23
N GLN A 124 -25.21 15.56 7.07
CA GLN A 124 -26.16 16.70 7.03
C GLN A 124 -25.73 17.88 7.91
N ALA A 125 -24.48 18.35 7.78
CA ALA A 125 -23.89 19.39 8.64
C ALA A 125 -24.69 20.70 8.68
N ASP A 126 -25.38 21.05 7.59
CA ASP A 126 -26.27 22.19 7.48
C ASP A 126 -27.50 22.06 8.39
N LEU A 127 -28.09 20.87 8.51
CA LEU A 127 -29.20 20.60 9.43
C LEU A 127 -28.76 20.73 10.89
N TRP A 128 -27.58 20.24 11.25
CA TRP A 128 -27.03 20.41 12.59
C TRP A 128 -26.89 21.88 12.98
N VAL A 129 -26.33 22.69 12.09
CA VAL A 129 -26.21 24.14 12.32
C VAL A 129 -27.57 24.81 12.31
N HIS A 130 -28.51 24.37 11.47
CA HIS A 130 -29.86 24.94 11.41
C HIS A 130 -30.61 24.75 12.73
N VAL A 131 -30.55 23.55 13.32
CA VAL A 131 -31.18 23.26 14.61
C VAL A 131 -30.42 23.95 15.75
N ALA A 132 -29.08 23.83 15.77
CA ALA A 132 -28.27 24.37 16.85
C ALA A 132 -28.17 25.91 16.84
N ARG A 133 -28.43 26.59 15.72
CA ARG A 133 -28.42 28.07 15.69
C ARG A 133 -29.70 28.71 16.22
N GLN A 134 -30.75 27.93 16.52
CA GLN A 134 -31.99 28.49 17.04
C GLN A 134 -31.69 29.27 18.34
N GLY A 135 -32.20 30.49 18.43
CA GLY A 135 -31.90 31.41 19.54
C GLY A 135 -30.54 32.11 19.47
N LEU A 136 -29.69 31.81 18.48
CA LEU A 136 -28.42 32.52 18.25
C LEU A 136 -28.59 33.63 17.19
N HIS A 137 -28.06 34.81 17.46
CA HIS A 137 -28.00 35.92 16.50
C HIS A 137 -26.76 35.83 15.60
N LEU A 138 -26.60 34.70 14.88
CA LEU A 138 -25.46 34.49 13.99
C LEU A 138 -25.69 35.11 12.59
N LEU A 139 -24.66 35.79 12.09
CA LEU A 139 -24.63 36.21 10.68
C LEU A 139 -24.66 34.98 9.75
N PRO A 140 -25.31 35.05 8.56
CA PRO A 140 -25.37 33.93 7.62
C PRO A 140 -24.00 33.36 7.25
N GLU A 141 -23.00 34.23 7.14
CA GLU A 141 -21.62 33.82 6.85
C GLU A 141 -20.99 33.01 8.00
N HIS A 142 -21.23 33.40 9.26
CA HIS A 142 -20.73 32.68 10.42
C HIS A 142 -21.40 31.31 10.58
N ALA A 143 -22.70 31.22 10.28
CA ALA A 143 -23.39 29.93 10.21
C ALA A 143 -22.78 29.02 9.13
N LYS A 144 -22.44 29.58 7.97
CA LYS A 144 -21.74 28.85 6.90
C LYS A 144 -20.34 28.39 7.33
N TRP A 145 -19.60 29.19 8.09
CA TRP A 145 -18.30 28.75 8.62
C TRP A 145 -18.44 27.58 9.60
N TRP A 146 -19.46 27.62 10.48
CA TRP A 146 -19.76 26.51 11.38
C TRP A 146 -20.10 25.24 10.60
N GLU A 147 -20.94 25.35 9.56
CA GLU A 147 -21.26 24.23 8.67
C GLU A 147 -19.99 23.63 8.06
N LYS A 148 -19.09 24.47 7.49
CA LYS A 148 -17.84 23.98 6.89
C LYS A 148 -16.86 23.39 7.90
N ALA A 149 -16.88 23.87 9.15
CA ALA A 149 -16.12 23.26 10.24
C ALA A 149 -16.62 21.83 10.52
N LEU A 150 -17.94 21.64 10.63
CA LEU A 150 -18.55 20.33 10.85
C LEU A 150 -18.31 19.37 9.69
N VAL A 151 -18.41 19.83 8.43
CA VAL A 151 -18.05 19.03 7.25
C VAL A 151 -16.57 18.60 7.31
N GLY A 152 -15.67 19.51 7.70
CA GLY A 152 -14.25 19.19 7.85
C GLY A 152 -13.99 18.12 8.91
N LEU A 153 -14.69 18.19 10.05
CA LEU A 153 -14.61 17.21 11.13
C LEU A 153 -15.18 15.84 10.73
N GLN A 154 -16.35 15.82 10.09
CA GLN A 154 -17.02 14.62 9.60
C GLN A 154 -16.13 13.83 8.62
N GLN A 155 -15.43 14.52 7.70
CA GLN A 155 -14.52 13.89 6.73
C GLN A 155 -13.34 13.13 7.36
N LEU A 156 -13.02 13.35 8.64
CA LEU A 156 -11.98 12.61 9.36
C LEU A 156 -12.49 11.28 9.90
N ARG A 157 -13.81 11.12 10.09
CA ARG A 157 -14.44 9.91 10.67
C ARG A 157 -13.85 9.48 12.02
N ILE A 158 -13.41 10.45 12.84
CA ILE A 158 -12.71 10.21 14.12
C ILE A 158 -13.60 10.34 15.38
N CYS A 159 -14.84 10.79 15.26
CA CYS A 159 -15.77 10.96 16.40
C CYS A 159 -17.07 10.18 16.21
N SER A 160 -17.68 9.72 17.31
CA SER A 160 -19.02 9.12 17.33
C SER A 160 -20.10 10.19 17.15
N LEU A 161 -21.34 9.75 16.88
CA LEU A 161 -22.48 10.65 16.77
C LEU A 161 -22.70 11.47 18.06
N ASP A 162 -22.58 10.83 19.23
CA ASP A 162 -22.74 11.50 20.53
C ASP A 162 -21.71 12.60 20.75
N ARG A 163 -20.43 12.34 20.42
CA ARG A 163 -19.37 13.36 20.54
C ARG A 163 -19.58 14.50 19.56
N PHE A 164 -20.04 14.18 18.34
CA PHE A 164 -20.38 15.19 17.35
C PHE A 164 -21.52 16.09 17.84
N ALA A 165 -22.59 15.49 18.36
CA ALA A 165 -23.73 16.22 18.94
C ALA A 165 -23.34 17.04 20.17
N ALA A 166 -22.54 16.48 21.09
CA ALA A 166 -22.02 17.17 22.26
C ALA A 166 -21.13 18.36 21.86
N TYR A 167 -20.33 18.23 20.80
CA TYR A 167 -19.51 19.32 20.28
C TYR A 167 -20.34 20.46 19.70
N VAL A 168 -21.38 20.14 18.91
CA VAL A 168 -22.31 21.14 18.37
C VAL A 168 -23.05 21.85 19.50
N LEU A 169 -23.55 21.09 20.48
CA LEU A 169 -24.25 21.63 21.64
C LEU A 169 -23.34 22.52 22.51
N LYS A 170 -22.12 22.08 22.80
CA LYS A 170 -21.15 22.87 23.57
C LYS A 170 -20.77 24.16 22.83
N THR A 171 -20.63 24.09 21.50
CA THR A 171 -20.40 25.29 20.68
C THR A 171 -21.58 26.25 20.78
N HIS A 172 -22.83 25.75 20.69
CA HIS A 172 -24.04 26.56 20.89
C HIS A 172 -24.04 27.24 22.27
N GLU A 173 -23.79 26.49 23.35
CA GLU A 173 -23.79 27.00 24.72
C GLU A 173 -22.76 28.10 24.92
N ILE A 174 -21.57 27.96 24.36
CA ILE A 174 -20.51 28.97 24.46
C ILE A 174 -20.90 30.23 23.69
N VAL A 175 -21.48 30.10 22.49
CA VAL A 175 -21.96 31.27 21.73
C VAL A 175 -23.11 31.98 22.47
N LEU A 176 -24.05 31.22 23.03
CA LEU A 176 -25.24 31.78 23.71
C LEU A 176 -24.89 32.42 25.06
N ASN A 177 -24.16 31.70 25.92
CA ASN A 177 -23.96 32.09 27.31
C ASN A 177 -22.72 32.96 27.50
N GLU A 178 -21.66 32.72 26.73
CA GLU A 178 -20.38 33.43 26.86
C GLU A 178 -20.21 34.54 25.81
N SER A 179 -21.17 34.68 24.88
CA SER A 179 -21.15 35.67 23.79
C SER A 179 -19.88 35.63 22.93
N GLN A 180 -19.26 34.45 22.81
CA GLN A 180 -18.03 34.28 22.04
C GLN A 180 -18.32 34.17 20.53
N PRO A 181 -17.43 34.67 19.65
CA PRO A 181 -17.52 34.42 18.22
C PRO A 181 -17.49 32.92 17.92
N VAL A 182 -18.24 32.47 16.90
CA VAL A 182 -18.37 31.03 16.57
C VAL A 182 -17.02 30.33 16.36
N ILE A 183 -16.03 31.02 15.81
CA ILE A 183 -14.68 30.48 15.59
C ILE A 183 -13.98 30.17 16.92
N VAL A 184 -14.14 31.05 17.91
CA VAL A 184 -13.59 30.88 19.26
C VAL A 184 -14.36 29.79 20.00
N ALA A 185 -15.69 29.80 19.89
CA ALA A 185 -16.55 28.77 20.48
C ALA A 185 -16.20 27.36 19.96
N LEU A 186 -15.90 27.21 18.67
CA LEU A 186 -15.46 25.95 18.08
C LEU A 186 -14.15 25.44 18.68
N GLY A 187 -13.20 26.33 18.98
CA GLY A 187 -11.93 25.99 19.66
C GLY A 187 -12.13 25.65 21.14
N ALA A 188 -12.99 26.41 21.81
CA ALA A 188 -13.33 26.21 23.22
C ALA A 188 -14.18 24.94 23.46
N ALA A 189 -14.96 24.50 22.48
CA ALA A 189 -15.78 23.30 22.56
C ALA A 189 -15.01 21.98 22.29
N LEU A 190 -13.73 22.05 21.90
CA LEU A 190 -12.89 20.88 21.60
C LEU A 190 -12.89 19.75 22.66
N PRO A 191 -13.02 20.02 23.98
CA PRO A 191 -13.16 18.97 24.99
C PRO A 191 -14.30 17.98 24.74
N ALA A 192 -15.41 18.41 24.13
CA ALA A 192 -16.51 17.53 23.76
C ALA A 192 -16.12 16.48 22.70
N LEU A 193 -15.05 16.74 21.93
CA LEU A 193 -14.45 15.80 20.98
C LEU A 193 -13.32 14.96 21.60
N GLN A 194 -13.07 15.11 22.91
CA GLN A 194 -11.90 14.56 23.61
C GLN A 194 -10.57 15.19 23.17
N PHE A 195 -10.61 16.42 22.68
CA PHE A 195 -9.42 17.20 22.33
C PHE A 195 -9.19 18.26 23.41
N PRO A 196 -7.95 18.70 23.66
CA PRO A 196 -7.72 19.78 24.60
C PRO A 196 -8.35 21.08 24.09
N LYS A 197 -8.91 21.86 25.01
CA LYS A 197 -9.45 23.19 24.75
C LYS A 197 -8.36 24.08 24.17
N ASP A 198 -8.64 24.75 23.07
CA ASP A 198 -7.81 25.84 22.56
C ASP A 198 -8.73 26.84 21.88
N SER A 199 -9.12 27.84 22.66
CA SER A 199 -10.12 28.83 22.27
C SER A 199 -9.73 29.59 21.00
N PHE A 200 -8.44 29.71 20.68
CA PHE A 200 -7.98 30.46 19.51
C PHE A 200 -7.45 29.58 18.38
N TYR A 201 -7.58 28.26 18.47
CA TYR A 201 -6.97 27.31 17.55
C TYR A 201 -7.31 27.58 16.07
N PHE A 202 -8.58 27.87 15.80
CA PHE A 202 -9.08 28.06 14.44
C PHE A 202 -8.88 29.49 13.90
N ASN A 203 -8.38 30.43 14.71
CA ASN A 203 -8.09 31.79 14.24
C ASN A 203 -6.99 31.82 13.17
N GLY A 204 -6.15 30.78 13.08
CA GLY A 204 -5.15 30.63 12.03
C GLY A 204 -5.75 30.49 10.62
N ILE A 205 -7.04 30.14 10.48
CA ILE A 205 -7.71 30.12 9.17
C ILE A 205 -8.01 31.56 8.76
N LYS A 206 -7.30 32.04 7.72
CA LYS A 206 -7.58 33.33 7.10
C LYS A 206 -9.06 33.38 6.67
N GLU A 207 -9.71 34.52 6.92
CA GLU A 207 -11.15 34.70 6.72
C GLU A 207 -11.66 34.23 5.35
N LYS A 208 -10.98 34.61 4.27
CA LYS A 208 -11.28 34.18 2.88
C LYS A 208 -11.28 32.66 2.65
N PHE A 209 -10.68 31.88 3.54
CA PHE A 209 -10.59 30.42 3.45
C PHE A 209 -11.52 29.70 4.43
N ARG A 210 -12.21 30.40 5.33
CA ARG A 210 -13.14 29.79 6.31
C ARG A 210 -14.35 29.12 5.65
N GLY A 211 -14.66 29.45 4.41
CA GLY A 211 -15.66 28.74 3.59
C GLY A 211 -15.19 27.40 3.00
N ARG A 212 -13.93 26.98 3.20
CA ARG A 212 -13.37 25.74 2.64
C ARG A 212 -13.24 24.66 3.71
N ALA A 213 -14.04 23.59 3.61
CA ALA A 213 -14.01 22.48 4.56
C ALA A 213 -12.63 21.79 4.69
N SER A 214 -11.78 21.85 3.64
CA SER A 214 -10.43 21.28 3.65
C SER A 214 -9.51 21.92 4.70
N GLU A 215 -9.63 23.23 4.92
CA GLU A 215 -8.81 23.93 5.93
C GLU A 215 -9.18 23.48 7.34
N TRP A 216 -10.48 23.36 7.60
CA TRP A 216 -11.01 22.85 8.86
C TRP A 216 -10.58 21.40 9.11
N LYS A 217 -10.71 20.53 8.10
CA LYS A 217 -10.26 19.14 8.16
C LYS A 217 -8.78 19.04 8.55
N ASN A 218 -7.92 19.86 7.95
CA ASN A 218 -6.49 19.85 8.23
C ASN A 218 -6.21 20.21 9.70
N LEU A 219 -6.89 21.22 10.23
CA LEU A 219 -6.72 21.63 11.63
C LEU A 219 -7.29 20.62 12.62
N TYR A 220 -8.51 20.10 12.42
CA TYR A 220 -9.04 19.03 13.27
C TYR A 220 -8.15 17.78 13.24
N GLY A 221 -7.63 17.39 12.06
CA GLY A 221 -6.72 16.26 11.93
C GLY A 221 -5.37 16.51 12.64
N ALA A 222 -4.87 17.75 12.58
CA ALA A 222 -3.67 18.15 13.32
C ALA A 222 -3.88 18.14 14.83
N ALA A 223 -5.02 18.65 15.33
CA ALA A 223 -5.38 18.60 16.75
C ALA A 223 -5.49 17.16 17.25
N ALA A 224 -6.18 16.29 16.52
CA ALA A 224 -6.31 14.87 16.87
C ALA A 224 -4.94 14.19 16.97
N LYS A 225 -4.06 14.39 15.97
CA LYS A 225 -2.77 13.71 15.89
C LYS A 225 -1.68 14.29 16.78
N LYS A 226 -1.68 15.61 17.00
CA LYS A 226 -0.56 16.32 17.65
C LYS A 226 -0.90 16.88 19.03
N ARG A 227 -2.16 16.80 19.47
CA ARG A 227 -2.60 17.33 20.78
C ARG A 227 -3.43 16.31 21.55
N ALA A 228 -4.53 15.82 20.97
CA ALA A 228 -5.44 14.88 21.65
C ALA A 228 -4.76 13.56 22.04
N CYS A 229 -3.79 13.08 21.25
CA CYS A 229 -3.00 11.90 21.60
C CYS A 229 -2.35 11.99 22.99
N TYR A 230 -1.92 13.19 23.42
CA TYR A 230 -1.28 13.37 24.71
C TYR A 230 -2.25 13.20 25.87
N LEU A 231 -3.52 13.56 25.71
CA LEU A 231 -4.57 13.29 26.71
C LEU A 231 -4.89 11.79 26.84
N LEU A 232 -4.49 10.98 25.86
CA LEU A 232 -4.54 9.51 25.93
C LEU A 232 -3.23 8.90 26.46
N LYS A 233 -2.29 9.74 26.92
CA LYS A 233 -0.91 9.37 27.27
C LYS A 233 -0.16 8.69 26.13
N GLN A 234 -0.30 9.24 24.93
CA GLN A 234 0.37 8.77 23.73
C GLN A 234 1.07 9.92 23.00
N THR A 235 2.24 9.63 22.43
CA THR A 235 2.89 10.53 21.46
C THR A 235 2.11 10.55 20.14
N ALA A 236 2.42 11.49 19.25
CA ALA A 236 1.86 11.53 17.89
C ALA A 236 2.17 10.27 17.04
N SER A 237 3.14 9.46 17.49
CA SER A 237 3.49 8.15 16.90
C SER A 237 2.85 6.97 17.63
N GLN A 238 1.91 7.22 18.56
CA GLN A 238 1.20 6.23 19.37
C GLN A 238 2.06 5.44 20.36
N ILE A 239 3.26 5.95 20.69
CA ILE A 239 4.08 5.40 21.79
C ILE A 239 3.48 5.89 23.12
N LEU A 240 3.27 4.97 24.06
CA LEU A 240 2.75 5.28 25.40
C LEU A 240 3.75 6.13 26.20
N LEU A 241 3.22 7.06 26.98
CA LEU A 241 3.98 7.95 27.86
C LEU A 241 3.95 7.39 29.28
N ASP A 242 5.12 7.09 29.84
CA ASP A 242 5.23 6.56 31.19
C ASP A 242 4.91 7.64 32.24
N GLU A 243 4.39 7.20 33.39
CA GLU A 243 4.15 8.04 34.56
C GLU A 243 5.45 8.69 35.06
N ASP A 244 6.56 7.96 35.06
CA ASP A 244 7.86 8.48 35.49
C ASP A 244 8.36 9.58 34.54
N GLU A 245 8.17 9.40 33.22
CA GLU A 245 8.54 10.39 32.20
C GLU A 245 7.70 11.66 32.33
N LEU A 246 6.39 11.50 32.54
CA LEU A 246 5.46 12.61 32.74
C LEU A 246 5.73 13.37 34.04
N THR A 247 6.05 12.66 35.13
CA THR A 247 6.42 13.25 36.42
C THR A 247 7.72 14.06 36.29
N ALA A 248 8.74 13.48 35.65
CA ALA A 248 10.00 14.17 35.40
C ALA A 248 9.85 15.37 34.46
N SER A 249 8.94 15.29 33.49
CA SER A 249 8.59 16.42 32.62
C SER A 249 7.90 17.53 33.42
N PHE A 250 6.90 17.17 34.23
CA PHE A 250 6.16 18.11 35.09
C PHE A 250 7.09 18.89 36.02
N GLU A 251 7.97 18.21 36.75
CA GLU A 251 8.91 18.89 37.67
C GLU A 251 9.82 19.90 36.97
N LYS A 252 10.19 19.67 35.71
CA LYS A 252 11.01 20.60 34.91
C LYS A 252 10.24 21.82 34.43
N VAL A 253 8.93 21.69 34.19
CA VAL A 253 8.12 22.72 33.54
C VAL A 253 7.01 23.29 34.44
N LYS A 254 6.91 22.86 35.69
CA LYS A 254 5.84 23.28 36.62
C LYS A 254 5.74 24.79 36.78
N ASP A 255 6.86 25.51 36.73
CA ASP A 255 6.88 26.97 36.84
C ASP A 255 6.28 27.68 35.61
N THR A 256 6.18 26.96 34.47
CA THR A 256 5.54 27.46 33.24
C THR A 256 4.06 27.11 33.14
N ILE A 257 3.60 26.13 33.93
CA ILE A 257 2.19 25.75 34.01
C ILE A 257 1.55 26.57 35.14
N PRO A 258 0.40 27.23 34.94
CA PRO A 258 -0.29 27.96 36.01
C PRO A 258 -0.54 27.09 37.25
N GLU A 259 -0.26 27.62 38.45
CA GLU A 259 -0.38 26.89 39.72
C GLU A 259 -1.77 26.27 39.94
N MET A 260 -2.82 26.94 39.46
CA MET A 260 -4.21 26.43 39.52
C MET A 260 -4.41 25.09 38.78
N HIS A 261 -3.58 24.79 37.79
CA HIS A 261 -3.66 23.54 37.00
C HIS A 261 -2.75 22.44 37.52
N HIS A 262 -1.86 22.71 38.48
CA HIS A 262 -0.94 21.71 39.03
C HIS A 262 -1.67 20.48 39.61
N PRO A 263 -2.77 20.62 40.39
CA PRO A 263 -3.51 19.46 40.88
C PRO A 263 -4.13 18.62 39.76
N LEU A 264 -4.55 19.26 38.67
CA LEU A 264 -5.12 18.59 37.49
C LEU A 264 -4.05 17.83 36.72
N ALA A 265 -2.87 18.44 36.54
CA ALA A 265 -1.72 17.81 35.91
C ALA A 265 -1.27 16.57 36.70
N LEU A 266 -1.09 16.69 38.02
CA LEU A 266 -0.71 15.56 38.88
C LEU A 266 -1.77 14.45 38.87
N ALA A 267 -3.05 14.80 38.97
CA ALA A 267 -4.14 13.82 38.89
C ALA A 267 -4.15 13.07 37.55
N PHE A 268 -3.85 13.76 36.44
CA PHE A 268 -3.71 13.14 35.12
C PHE A 268 -2.47 12.24 35.02
N ILE A 269 -1.34 12.66 35.59
CA ILE A 269 -0.10 11.86 35.61
C ILE A 269 -0.31 10.51 36.31
N HIS A 270 -1.04 10.47 37.42
CA HIS A 270 -1.35 9.24 38.15
C HIS A 270 -2.54 8.44 37.60
N ALA A 271 -3.28 8.97 36.62
CA ALA A 271 -4.44 8.29 36.04
C ALA A 271 -4.04 7.14 35.10
N PRO A 272 -4.88 6.12 34.88
CA PRO A 272 -4.60 5.07 33.89
C PRO A 272 -4.54 5.62 32.45
N TYR A 273 -3.97 4.85 31.52
CA TYR A 273 -3.95 5.18 30.09
C TYR A 273 -5.36 5.30 29.49
N GLY A 274 -5.48 6.06 28.40
CA GLY A 274 -6.74 6.26 27.68
C GLY A 274 -7.59 7.43 28.19
N TRP A 275 -8.81 7.54 27.68
CA TRP A 275 -9.73 8.63 28.06
C TRP A 275 -10.44 8.31 29.38
N ASN A 276 -10.23 9.15 30.39
CA ASN A 276 -10.82 9.05 31.73
C ASN A 276 -11.20 10.44 32.28
N ASP A 277 -11.78 10.49 33.48
CA ASP A 277 -12.24 11.75 34.10
C ASP A 277 -11.11 12.76 34.32
N GLN A 278 -9.89 12.30 34.64
CA GLN A 278 -8.73 13.16 34.84
C GLN A 278 -8.27 13.77 33.51
N ALA A 279 -8.24 12.99 32.43
CA ALA A 279 -7.98 13.47 31.08
C ALA A 279 -9.06 14.46 30.62
N ALA A 280 -10.33 14.19 30.92
CA ALA A 280 -11.45 15.10 30.61
C ALA A 280 -11.33 16.43 31.36
N ARG A 281 -10.98 16.42 32.65
CA ARG A 281 -10.75 17.64 33.44
C ARG A 281 -9.54 18.43 32.94
N LEU A 282 -8.45 17.74 32.59
CA LEU A 282 -7.27 18.39 32.03
C LEU A 282 -7.56 18.98 30.63
N ALA A 283 -8.42 18.35 29.84
CA ALA A 283 -8.82 18.84 28.52
C ALA A 283 -9.53 20.19 28.57
N GLU A 284 -10.19 20.54 29.68
CA GLU A 284 -10.87 21.83 29.86
C GLU A 284 -9.89 23.01 30.10
N CYS A 285 -8.64 22.74 30.46
CA CYS A 285 -7.59 23.75 30.54
C CYS A 285 -7.16 24.21 29.14
N GLU A 286 -6.80 25.48 28.97
CA GLU A 286 -6.29 25.96 27.67
C GLU A 286 -5.01 25.22 27.31
N TRP A 287 -4.94 24.73 26.07
CA TRP A 287 -3.86 23.87 25.60
C TRP A 287 -2.49 24.50 25.80
N GLU A 288 -2.34 25.80 25.55
CA GLU A 288 -1.06 26.49 25.72
C GLU A 288 -0.57 26.48 27.18
N GLU A 289 -1.49 26.42 28.16
CA GLU A 289 -1.18 26.40 29.60
C GLU A 289 -0.71 25.01 30.06
N ILE A 290 -1.16 23.93 29.41
CA ILE A 290 -0.84 22.55 29.79
C ILE A 290 0.13 21.86 28.83
N SER A 291 0.31 22.36 27.61
CA SER A 291 1.15 21.74 26.59
C SER A 291 2.63 21.61 27.00
N PRO A 292 3.24 22.49 27.81
CA PRO A 292 4.62 22.32 28.26
C PRO A 292 4.91 20.95 28.89
N LEU A 293 3.93 20.37 29.59
CA LEU A 293 3.99 19.01 30.15
C LEU A 293 4.40 17.96 29.10
N PHE A 294 4.01 18.15 27.84
CA PHE A 294 4.22 17.20 26.75
C PHE A 294 5.38 17.58 25.81
N GLN A 295 5.86 18.83 25.87
CA GLN A 295 6.87 19.33 24.94
C GLN A 295 8.29 18.81 25.25
N GLY A 296 8.61 18.56 26.53
CA GLY A 296 9.90 18.02 26.98
C GLY A 296 10.20 16.58 26.53
N MET A 297 9.21 15.88 25.97
CA MET A 297 9.31 14.50 25.49
C MET A 297 9.59 14.39 23.98
N LYS A 298 9.77 15.52 23.28
CA LYS A 298 10.19 15.50 21.87
C LYS A 298 11.67 15.16 21.80
N GLN A 299 12.02 14.05 21.12
CA GLN A 299 13.42 13.73 20.81
C GLN A 299 14.10 14.95 20.16
N LYS A 300 15.32 15.27 20.63
CA LYS A 300 16.17 16.29 20.01
C LYS A 300 16.24 16.01 18.50
N LYS A 301 15.97 17.03 17.68
CA LYS A 301 15.96 16.88 16.22
C LYS A 301 17.34 16.38 15.79
N TYR A 302 17.38 15.23 15.09
CA TYR A 302 18.63 14.63 14.61
C TYR A 302 19.39 15.64 13.74
N ASN A 303 20.61 15.99 14.14
CA ASN A 303 21.46 16.95 13.44
C ASN A 303 22.63 16.20 12.81
N LEU A 304 22.70 16.19 11.47
CA LEU A 304 23.69 15.41 10.74
C LEU A 304 25.13 15.84 11.07
N GLY A 305 25.37 17.14 11.22
CA GLY A 305 26.70 17.67 11.56
C GLY A 305 27.14 17.27 12.97
N GLU A 306 26.27 17.46 13.98
CA GLU A 306 26.56 17.10 15.38
C GLU A 306 26.82 15.60 15.53
N GLU A 307 26.00 14.77 14.90
CA GLU A 307 26.11 13.30 15.01
C GLU A 307 27.35 12.79 14.27
N THR A 308 27.78 13.45 13.19
CA THR A 308 29.03 13.11 12.49
C THR A 308 30.25 13.50 13.31
N LEU A 309 30.27 14.69 13.92
CA LEU A 309 31.33 15.10 14.85
C LEU A 309 31.43 14.12 16.02
N PHE A 310 30.30 13.78 16.64
CA PHE A 310 30.25 12.82 17.74
C PHE A 310 30.77 11.43 17.33
N PHE A 311 30.40 10.94 16.14
CA PHE A 311 30.90 9.66 15.61
C PHE A 311 32.43 9.61 15.52
N TYR A 312 33.05 10.68 15.01
CA TYR A 312 34.50 10.76 14.87
C TYR A 312 35.21 11.02 16.20
N ASP A 313 34.71 11.93 17.03
CA ASP A 313 35.31 12.26 18.32
C ASP A 313 35.30 11.07 19.30
N GLU A 314 34.29 10.19 19.25
CA GLU A 314 34.23 9.00 20.10
C GLU A 314 35.06 7.82 19.59
N ARG A 315 35.25 7.69 18.26
CA ARG A 315 35.87 6.50 17.66
C ARG A 315 37.28 6.74 17.16
N GLN A 316 37.47 7.78 16.34
CA GLN A 316 38.73 8.05 15.63
C GLN A 316 38.91 9.55 15.37
N PRO A 317 39.34 10.33 16.39
CA PRO A 317 39.44 11.79 16.29
C PRO A 317 40.46 12.30 15.27
N GLU A 318 41.39 11.43 14.86
CA GLU A 318 42.51 11.73 13.97
C GLU A 318 42.13 11.66 12.47
N MET A 319 40.94 11.11 12.15
CA MET A 319 40.48 10.93 10.77
C MET A 319 39.87 12.20 10.17
N LEU A 320 39.44 13.15 11.01
CA LEU A 320 38.99 14.47 10.56
C LEU A 320 40.14 15.48 10.65
N ASN A 321 40.40 16.19 9.56
CA ASN A 321 41.27 17.37 9.59
C ASN A 321 40.51 18.59 10.16
N GLU A 322 41.21 19.72 10.31
CA GLU A 322 40.61 20.94 10.87
C GLU A 322 39.53 21.53 9.94
N ASP A 323 39.74 21.46 8.63
CA ASP A 323 38.79 21.91 7.59
C ASP A 323 37.48 21.11 7.62
N ASP A 324 37.56 19.79 7.81
CA ASP A 324 36.42 18.87 7.93
C ASP A 324 35.61 19.18 9.19
N ARG A 325 36.29 19.45 10.31
CA ARG A 325 35.63 19.84 11.57
C ARG A 325 34.90 21.17 11.44
N ASP A 326 35.52 22.15 10.79
CA ASP A 326 34.88 23.44 10.55
C ASP A 326 33.71 23.34 9.58
N TYR A 327 33.82 22.52 8.54
CA TYR A 327 32.71 22.17 7.66
C TYR A 327 31.53 21.53 8.44
N LEU A 328 31.77 20.53 9.29
CA LEU A 328 30.71 19.88 10.06
C LEU A 328 30.05 20.82 11.10
N ARG A 329 30.82 21.75 11.67
CA ARG A 329 30.28 22.82 12.54
C ARG A 329 29.38 23.77 11.76
N LEU A 330 29.73 24.11 10.51
CA LEU A 330 28.88 24.91 9.63
C LEU A 330 27.61 24.13 9.24
N LEU A 331 27.74 22.85 8.88
CA LEU A 331 26.61 21.98 8.56
C LEU A 331 25.62 21.86 9.72
N THR A 332 26.11 21.82 10.96
CA THR A 332 25.30 21.82 12.19
C THR A 332 24.35 23.02 12.28
N GLN A 333 24.78 24.18 11.79
CA GLN A 333 24.03 25.44 11.83
C GLN A 333 23.18 25.66 10.57
N ARG A 334 23.42 24.89 9.50
CA ARG A 334 22.74 25.04 8.21
C ARG A 334 21.27 24.61 8.31
N LYS A 335 20.37 25.46 7.79
CA LYS A 335 18.92 25.22 7.78
C LYS A 335 18.41 24.63 6.46
N THR A 336 19.19 24.69 5.40
CA THR A 336 18.85 24.21 4.05
C THR A 336 19.03 22.70 3.95
N SER A 337 18.07 22.01 3.32
CA SER A 337 18.06 20.55 3.17
C SER A 337 18.76 20.03 1.92
N ASP A 338 19.09 20.92 0.98
CA ASP A 338 19.64 20.53 -0.32
C ASP A 338 21.17 20.44 -0.23
N PRO A 339 21.79 19.38 -0.76
CA PRO A 339 23.23 19.19 -0.68
C PRO A 339 24.00 20.17 -1.59
N GLU A 340 25.14 20.66 -1.09
CA GLU A 340 26.10 21.50 -1.78
C GLU A 340 27.31 20.66 -2.23
N GLU A 341 28.15 21.20 -3.13
CA GLU A 341 29.32 20.49 -3.67
C GLU A 341 30.30 20.04 -2.56
N GLN A 342 30.50 20.88 -1.55
CA GLN A 342 31.32 20.55 -0.37
C GLN A 342 30.76 19.37 0.43
N ASP A 343 29.43 19.20 0.46
CA ASP A 343 28.79 18.08 1.18
C ASP A 343 29.09 16.75 0.49
N VAL A 344 29.05 16.74 -0.85
CA VAL A 344 29.36 15.56 -1.66
C VAL A 344 30.82 15.17 -1.50
N LEU A 345 31.74 16.15 -1.55
CA LEU A 345 33.17 15.93 -1.38
C LEU A 345 33.51 15.34 -0.02
N PHE A 346 32.98 15.92 1.05
CA PHE A 346 33.14 15.38 2.41
C PHE A 346 32.62 13.95 2.48
N TYR A 347 31.39 13.73 2.00
CA TYR A 347 30.77 12.42 2.08
C TYR A 347 31.56 11.35 1.31
N ASP A 348 32.01 11.62 0.09
CA ASP A 348 32.77 10.65 -0.71
C ASP A 348 34.13 10.29 -0.11
N ALA A 349 34.81 11.27 0.52
CA ALA A 349 36.07 11.04 1.22
C ALA A 349 35.90 10.10 2.43
N HIS A 350 34.80 10.27 3.17
CA HIS A 350 34.57 9.64 4.48
C HIS A 350 33.57 8.47 4.46
N ARG A 351 32.93 8.18 3.32
CA ARG A 351 31.81 7.21 3.22
C ARG A 351 32.12 5.81 3.73
N ASN A 352 33.38 5.37 3.62
CA ASN A 352 33.78 4.02 3.99
C ASN A 352 33.78 3.86 5.52
N GLU A 353 34.19 4.89 6.25
CA GLU A 353 34.20 4.94 7.72
C GLU A 353 32.79 5.10 8.25
N LEU A 354 31.99 5.97 7.63
CA LEU A 354 30.58 6.17 8.00
C LEU A 354 29.77 4.86 7.96
N LYS A 355 30.18 3.85 7.18
CA LYS A 355 29.53 2.52 7.17
C LYS A 355 29.47 1.86 8.55
N ASP A 356 30.39 2.20 9.47
CA ASP A 356 30.44 1.65 10.83
C ASP A 356 29.30 2.15 11.72
N ASP A 357 28.60 3.22 11.34
CA ASP A 357 27.32 3.61 11.92
C ASP A 357 26.21 3.63 10.87
N ARG A 358 25.39 2.59 10.88
CA ARG A 358 24.31 2.41 9.88
C ARG A 358 23.30 3.56 9.87
N LYS A 359 23.01 4.16 11.04
CA LYS A 359 22.03 5.23 11.16
C LYS A 359 22.60 6.51 10.56
N LEU A 360 23.85 6.83 10.90
CA LEU A 360 24.56 7.98 10.38
C LEU A 360 24.78 7.87 8.86
N LYS A 361 25.26 6.72 8.38
CA LYS A 361 25.40 6.44 6.94
C LYS A 361 24.09 6.62 6.18
N SER A 362 22.98 6.11 6.73
CA SER A 362 21.67 6.26 6.09
C SER A 362 21.17 7.71 6.10
N ALA A 363 21.55 8.51 7.09
CA ALA A 363 21.19 9.93 7.15
C ALA A 363 21.99 10.73 6.11
N TRP A 364 23.29 10.47 5.98
CA TRP A 364 24.13 11.02 4.93
C TRP A 364 23.66 10.62 3.53
N ASP A 365 23.38 9.33 3.31
CA ASP A 365 22.81 8.84 2.04
C ASP A 365 21.56 9.62 1.64
N ARG A 366 20.66 9.86 2.60
CA ARG A 366 19.43 10.61 2.36
C ARG A 366 19.66 12.09 2.09
N PHE A 367 20.67 12.68 2.75
CA PHE A 367 21.03 14.07 2.59
C PHE A 367 21.66 14.33 1.22
N ILE A 368 22.59 13.47 0.78
CA ILE A 368 23.31 13.62 -0.50
C ILE A 368 22.44 13.20 -1.70
N PHE A 369 21.74 12.07 -1.62
CA PHE A 369 21.05 11.50 -2.79
C PHE A 369 19.52 11.65 -2.75
N GLY A 370 18.99 12.26 -1.70
CA GLY A 370 17.55 12.35 -1.48
C GLY A 370 16.94 11.00 -1.05
N LYS A 371 15.63 10.84 -1.24
CA LYS A 371 14.94 9.60 -0.88
C LYS A 371 15.33 8.50 -1.88
N PRO A 372 15.90 7.37 -1.44
CA PRO A 372 16.25 6.28 -2.34
C PRO A 372 14.98 5.71 -2.99
N ARG A 373 15.10 5.33 -4.26
CA ARG A 373 14.05 4.56 -4.95
C ARG A 373 14.11 3.12 -4.48
N GLU A 374 12.97 2.54 -4.18
CA GLU A 374 12.87 1.16 -3.71
C GLU A 374 12.07 0.35 -4.74
N ASP A 375 12.60 -0.78 -5.19
CA ASP A 375 11.93 -1.65 -6.16
C ASP A 375 12.28 -3.13 -5.95
N GLU A 376 11.41 -4.03 -6.37
CA GLU A 376 11.63 -5.49 -6.33
C GLU A 376 12.17 -6.02 -7.66
N ASP A 377 11.88 -5.32 -8.77
CA ASP A 377 12.47 -5.59 -10.08
C ASP A 377 13.62 -4.62 -10.36
N PHE A 378 14.82 -5.16 -10.62
CA PHE A 378 16.02 -4.35 -10.79
C PHE A 378 16.00 -3.55 -12.09
N VAL A 379 15.42 -4.09 -13.16
CA VAL A 379 15.33 -3.40 -14.47
C VAL A 379 14.40 -2.18 -14.37
N SER A 380 13.23 -2.37 -13.77
CA SER A 380 12.25 -1.33 -13.47
C SER A 380 12.81 -0.28 -12.50
N GLY A 381 13.57 -0.74 -11.49
CA GLY A 381 14.28 0.13 -10.55
C GLY A 381 15.29 1.05 -11.25
N ILE A 382 16.12 0.51 -12.16
CA ILE A 382 17.05 1.31 -12.96
C ILE A 382 16.29 2.31 -13.83
N ALA A 383 15.26 1.86 -14.54
CA ALA A 383 14.43 2.74 -15.38
C ALA A 383 13.82 3.91 -14.58
N ALA A 384 13.35 3.65 -13.36
CA ALA A 384 12.82 4.68 -12.47
C ALA A 384 13.90 5.67 -12.00
N CYS A 385 15.15 5.23 -11.80
CA CYS A 385 16.27 6.11 -11.43
C CYS A 385 16.68 7.06 -12.57
N LEU A 386 16.51 6.65 -13.83
CA LEU A 386 16.81 7.49 -14.99
C LEU A 386 15.95 8.77 -15.01
N GLU A 387 14.70 8.71 -14.53
CA GLU A 387 13.83 9.89 -14.39
C GLU A 387 14.54 10.99 -13.59
N SER A 388 15.08 10.66 -12.41
CA SER A 388 15.77 11.64 -11.57
C SER A 388 17.07 12.15 -12.17
N LEU A 389 17.83 11.28 -12.84
CA LEU A 389 19.13 11.63 -13.42
C LEU A 389 18.98 12.55 -14.63
N PHE A 390 17.93 12.36 -15.44
CA PHE A 390 17.71 13.13 -16.67
C PHE A 390 16.73 14.30 -16.48
N ASN A 391 16.06 14.44 -15.34
CA ASN A 391 15.22 15.61 -15.06
C ASN A 391 16.03 16.86 -14.59
N GLN A 392 17.36 16.73 -14.46
CA GLN A 392 18.27 17.77 -13.96
C GLN A 392 19.11 18.42 -15.09
N GLU A 393 18.60 18.44 -16.32
CA GLU A 393 19.40 18.63 -17.55
C GLU A 393 20.37 19.83 -17.57
N THR A 394 21.62 19.50 -17.92
CA THR A 394 22.61 20.41 -18.53
C THR A 394 22.97 19.86 -19.93
N PRO A 395 23.10 20.68 -20.99
CA PRO A 395 23.53 20.20 -22.31
C PRO A 395 24.96 19.62 -22.26
N GLY A 396 25.17 18.42 -22.81
CA GLY A 396 26.46 17.74 -22.84
C GLY A 396 26.62 16.86 -24.07
N THR A 397 27.87 16.63 -24.49
CA THR A 397 28.22 15.97 -25.76
C THR A 397 28.50 14.47 -25.62
N LYS A 398 28.85 14.00 -24.42
CA LYS A 398 29.02 12.57 -24.10
C LYS A 398 28.47 12.27 -22.72
N ARG A 399 27.77 11.15 -22.57
CA ARG A 399 27.19 10.69 -21.31
C ARG A 399 27.64 9.27 -21.00
N ARG A 400 27.92 8.98 -19.74
CA ARG A 400 28.23 7.63 -19.24
C ARG A 400 27.44 7.36 -17.97
N LEU A 401 26.87 6.16 -17.86
CA LEU A 401 26.20 5.71 -16.64
C LEU A 401 27.14 4.79 -15.86
N LYS A 402 27.23 4.98 -14.55
CA LYS A 402 27.95 4.09 -13.65
C LYS A 402 26.99 3.52 -12.62
N ILE A 403 26.95 2.19 -12.50
CA ILE A 403 26.11 1.47 -11.55
C ILE A 403 27.03 0.78 -10.54
N ARG A 404 27.03 1.26 -9.30
CA ARG A 404 27.82 0.70 -8.20
C ARG A 404 26.93 -0.03 -7.20
N CYS A 405 27.38 -1.14 -6.65
CA CYS A 405 26.74 -1.80 -5.51
C CYS A 405 27.50 -1.46 -4.22
N ASP A 406 26.80 -1.07 -3.16
CA ASP A 406 27.42 -0.80 -1.85
C ASP A 406 28.11 -2.04 -1.26
N SER A 407 27.62 -3.23 -1.61
CA SER A 407 28.13 -4.54 -1.18
C SER A 407 28.96 -5.20 -2.29
N ALA A 408 30.11 -4.61 -2.61
CA ALA A 408 30.96 -5.08 -3.70
C ALA A 408 31.97 -6.15 -3.27
N THR A 409 32.32 -6.24 -1.98
CA THR A 409 33.36 -7.18 -1.51
C THR A 409 32.81 -8.57 -1.17
N LYS A 410 33.66 -9.61 -1.25
CA LYS A 410 33.31 -10.98 -0.81
C LYS A 410 32.77 -11.03 0.62
N LYS A 411 33.31 -10.20 1.52
CA LYS A 411 32.91 -10.13 2.93
C LYS A 411 31.52 -9.51 3.10
N GLU A 412 31.23 -8.42 2.39
CA GLU A 412 29.91 -7.76 2.40
C GLU A 412 28.85 -8.65 1.77
N LEU A 413 29.13 -9.26 0.60
CA LEU A 413 28.21 -10.19 -0.07
C LEU A 413 27.84 -11.39 0.80
N LYS A 414 28.72 -11.85 1.69
CA LYS A 414 28.42 -12.93 2.65
C LYS A 414 27.30 -12.55 3.65
N THR A 415 27.03 -11.26 3.84
CA THR A 415 25.93 -10.78 4.67
C THR A 415 24.58 -10.77 3.94
N LEU A 416 24.57 -11.00 2.62
CA LEU A 416 23.34 -11.15 1.84
C LEU A 416 22.72 -12.53 2.10
N ASN A 417 21.40 -12.60 2.13
CA ASN A 417 20.69 -13.87 2.14
C ASN A 417 21.04 -14.68 0.88
N ILE A 418 21.33 -15.98 1.05
CA ILE A 418 21.74 -16.88 -0.03
C ILE A 418 20.73 -16.90 -1.18
N GLU A 419 19.44 -17.01 -0.87
CA GLU A 419 18.37 -17.09 -1.88
C GLU A 419 18.26 -15.77 -2.64
N ALA A 420 18.37 -14.63 -1.93
CA ALA A 420 18.37 -13.31 -2.55
C ALA A 420 19.55 -13.14 -3.52
N GLY A 421 20.76 -13.53 -3.11
CA GLY A 421 21.95 -13.44 -3.94
C GLY A 421 21.90 -14.35 -5.17
N HIS A 422 21.46 -15.60 -5.01
CA HIS A 422 21.26 -16.51 -6.14
C HIS A 422 20.20 -16.00 -7.10
N PHE A 423 19.06 -15.53 -6.57
CA PHE A 423 17.98 -14.97 -7.38
C PHE A 423 18.49 -13.78 -8.20
N PHE A 424 19.12 -12.79 -7.56
CA PHE A 424 19.65 -11.61 -8.23
C PHE A 424 20.64 -11.98 -9.34
N ALA A 425 21.62 -12.82 -9.00
CA ALA A 425 22.66 -13.24 -9.93
C ALA A 425 22.10 -13.98 -11.15
N LYS A 426 21.04 -14.80 -10.99
CA LYS A 426 20.43 -15.56 -12.08
C LYS A 426 19.43 -14.73 -12.89
N ARG A 427 18.50 -14.04 -12.23
CA ARG A 427 17.40 -13.30 -12.87
C ARG A 427 17.88 -12.10 -13.71
N TYR A 428 18.97 -11.46 -13.30
CA TYR A 428 19.50 -10.24 -13.94
C TYR A 428 20.82 -10.46 -14.67
N LYS A 429 21.23 -11.73 -14.85
CA LYS A 429 22.42 -12.07 -15.63
C LYS A 429 22.28 -11.54 -17.06
N GLY A 430 23.38 -11.08 -17.64
CA GLY A 430 23.41 -10.56 -19.01
C GLY A 430 22.99 -9.10 -19.17
N LEU A 431 22.50 -8.41 -18.12
CA LEU A 431 22.20 -6.97 -18.21
C LEU A 431 23.42 -6.13 -18.58
N ALA A 432 24.59 -6.45 -18.02
CA ALA A 432 25.81 -5.72 -18.35
C ALA A 432 26.17 -5.81 -19.85
N ALA A 433 25.93 -6.97 -20.47
CA ALA A 433 26.13 -7.14 -21.90
C ALA A 433 25.07 -6.38 -22.72
N LEU A 434 23.81 -6.37 -22.28
CA LEU A 434 22.72 -5.65 -22.95
C LEU A 434 22.90 -4.13 -22.93
N PHE A 435 23.39 -3.57 -21.82
CA PHE A 435 23.52 -2.12 -21.65
C PHE A 435 24.73 -1.54 -22.39
N GLY A 436 25.69 -2.38 -22.78
CA GLY A 436 26.82 -2.00 -23.61
C GLY A 436 27.91 -1.21 -22.87
N SER A 437 28.86 -0.66 -23.63
CA SER A 437 30.07 -0.02 -23.11
C SER A 437 29.86 1.34 -22.44
N ASP A 438 28.74 1.99 -22.71
CA ASP A 438 28.41 3.31 -22.14
C ASP A 438 27.89 3.21 -20.70
N VAL A 439 27.72 1.98 -20.21
CA VAL A 439 27.39 1.69 -18.82
C VAL A 439 28.53 0.93 -18.15
N SER A 440 29.11 1.52 -17.11
CA SER A 440 30.12 0.89 -16.27
C SER A 440 29.49 0.25 -15.04
N TRP A 441 29.98 -0.94 -14.68
CA TRP A 441 29.44 -1.74 -13.57
C TRP A 441 30.51 -1.96 -12.51
N ASP A 442 30.24 -1.51 -11.29
CA ASP A 442 31.07 -1.74 -10.12
C ASP A 442 30.25 -2.49 -9.05
N VAL A 443 30.00 -3.77 -9.33
CA VAL A 443 29.15 -4.64 -8.50
C VAL A 443 29.94 -5.79 -7.88
N GLY A 444 31.27 -5.72 -7.93
CA GLY A 444 32.17 -6.78 -7.49
C GLY A 444 31.81 -8.13 -8.10
N GLN A 445 31.66 -9.15 -7.26
CA GLN A 445 31.35 -10.52 -7.66
C GLN A 445 29.86 -10.89 -7.48
N LEU A 446 28.96 -9.90 -7.49
CA LEU A 446 27.53 -10.12 -7.29
C LEU A 446 26.91 -11.04 -8.37
N PHE A 447 27.30 -10.90 -9.64
CA PHE A 447 26.84 -11.83 -10.70
C PHE A 447 27.51 -13.20 -10.64
N GLN A 448 28.62 -13.32 -9.90
CA GLN A 448 29.30 -14.58 -9.59
C GLN A 448 28.99 -15.08 -8.17
N PHE A 449 27.86 -14.64 -7.60
CA PHE A 449 27.43 -15.06 -6.27
C PHE A 449 27.31 -16.60 -6.12
N PRO A 450 26.82 -17.37 -7.11
CA PRO A 450 26.80 -18.83 -6.99
C PRO A 450 28.19 -19.44 -6.76
N GLN A 451 29.22 -18.96 -7.44
CA GLN A 451 30.60 -19.40 -7.26
C GLN A 451 31.12 -19.02 -5.86
N LEU A 452 30.76 -17.86 -5.34
CA LEU A 452 31.10 -17.47 -3.97
C LEU A 452 30.48 -18.39 -2.92
N VAL A 453 29.22 -18.80 -3.13
CA VAL A 453 28.54 -19.75 -2.24
C VAL A 453 29.25 -21.10 -2.25
N GLU A 454 29.65 -21.62 -3.43
CA GLU A 454 30.47 -22.83 -3.53
C GLU A 454 31.82 -22.69 -2.82
N GLU A 455 32.52 -21.57 -2.99
CA GLU A 455 33.76 -21.28 -2.26
C GLU A 455 33.54 -21.29 -0.74
N TRP A 456 32.44 -20.71 -0.25
CA TRP A 456 32.12 -20.67 1.17
C TRP A 456 31.76 -22.06 1.72
N ILE A 457 31.01 -22.86 0.96
CA ILE A 457 30.69 -24.25 1.30
C ILE A 457 31.98 -25.08 1.40
N ASN A 458 32.86 -24.99 0.39
CA ASN A 458 34.14 -25.72 0.38
C ASN A 458 35.05 -25.34 1.55
N LYS A 459 34.92 -24.10 2.05
CA LYS A 459 35.62 -23.60 3.24
C LYS A 459 34.86 -23.85 4.55
N ASN A 460 33.79 -24.65 4.55
CA ASN A 460 32.91 -24.92 5.70
C ASN A 460 32.41 -23.66 6.41
N GLN A 461 32.17 -22.58 5.65
CA GLN A 461 31.70 -21.32 6.20
C GLN A 461 30.18 -21.32 6.34
N ARG A 462 29.67 -20.75 7.44
CA ARG A 462 28.23 -20.56 7.64
C ARG A 462 27.67 -19.59 6.60
N LEU A 463 26.64 -20.05 5.90
CA LEU A 463 25.91 -19.26 4.91
C LEU A 463 24.76 -18.48 5.58
N ASN A 464 24.46 -17.28 5.07
CA ASN A 464 23.42 -16.43 5.66
C ASN A 464 22.01 -16.73 5.13
N ARG A 465 21.09 -17.09 6.04
CA ARG A 465 19.66 -17.33 5.75
C ARG A 465 18.73 -16.35 6.47
N SER A 466 19.28 -15.25 6.98
CA SER A 466 18.50 -14.24 7.69
C SER A 466 17.43 -13.64 6.79
N VAL A 467 16.23 -13.44 7.34
CA VAL A 467 15.10 -12.74 6.70
C VAL A 467 14.98 -11.29 7.19
N ALA A 468 15.97 -10.79 7.93
CA ALA A 468 16.01 -9.38 8.32
C ALA A 468 16.17 -8.49 7.08
N ARG A 469 15.55 -7.31 7.11
CA ARG A 469 15.54 -6.35 5.99
C ARG A 469 16.93 -6.13 5.36
N ALA A 470 17.96 -5.98 6.17
CA ALA A 470 19.32 -5.75 5.70
C ALA A 470 19.93 -6.91 4.89
N ALA A 471 19.51 -8.16 5.16
CA ALA A 471 19.98 -9.34 4.43
C ALA A 471 19.20 -9.59 3.13
N LEU A 472 18.08 -8.88 2.92
CA LEU A 472 17.18 -9.05 1.78
C LEU A 472 17.22 -7.84 0.82
N GLN A 473 18.20 -6.94 1.00
CA GLN A 473 18.30 -5.70 0.23
C GLN A 473 19.69 -5.53 -0.34
N LEU A 474 19.75 -5.02 -1.57
CA LEU A 474 20.98 -4.53 -2.18
C LEU A 474 20.80 -3.05 -2.50
N LYS A 475 21.80 -2.25 -2.13
CA LYS A 475 21.82 -0.81 -2.41
C LYS A 475 22.74 -0.55 -3.59
N PHE A 476 22.23 0.19 -4.56
CA PHE A 476 22.94 0.61 -5.75
C PHE A 476 22.99 2.13 -5.83
N LEU A 477 24.16 2.65 -6.19
CA LEU A 477 24.38 4.04 -6.54
C LEU A 477 24.47 4.12 -8.06
N LEU A 478 23.61 4.93 -8.67
CA LEU A 478 23.62 5.20 -10.10
C LEU A 478 24.13 6.63 -10.31
N GLU A 479 25.16 6.77 -11.12
CA GLU A 479 25.80 8.05 -11.43
C GLU A 479 25.80 8.29 -12.94
N LEU A 480 25.32 9.45 -13.34
CA LEU A 480 25.36 9.93 -14.72
C LEU A 480 26.48 10.96 -14.84
N GLU A 481 27.55 10.61 -15.55
CA GLU A 481 28.65 11.49 -15.92
C GLU A 481 28.31 12.16 -17.26
N VAL A 482 28.32 13.50 -17.30
CA VAL A 482 28.03 14.31 -18.49
C VAL A 482 29.22 15.20 -18.80
N GLU A 483 29.83 14.99 -19.97
CA GLU A 483 30.90 15.85 -20.49
C GLU A 483 30.28 17.13 -21.09
N GLN A 484 30.58 18.28 -20.49
CA GLN A 484 30.13 19.59 -20.96
C GLN A 484 30.98 20.07 -22.15
N ARG A 485 30.45 21.00 -22.96
CA ARG A 485 31.17 21.60 -24.10
C ARG A 485 32.45 22.33 -23.70
N THR A 486 32.57 22.71 -22.43
CA THR A 486 33.73 23.36 -21.79
C THR A 486 34.85 22.38 -21.41
N GLY A 487 34.64 21.07 -21.55
CA GLY A 487 35.58 20.01 -21.15
C GLY A 487 35.50 19.60 -19.68
N SER A 488 34.62 20.22 -18.88
CA SER A 488 34.31 19.81 -17.50
C SER A 488 33.32 18.65 -17.48
N THR A 489 33.48 17.71 -16.55
CA THR A 489 32.54 16.60 -16.34
C THR A 489 31.63 16.90 -15.16
N GLN A 490 30.32 16.89 -15.38
CA GLN A 490 29.32 17.02 -14.32
C GLN A 490 28.77 15.63 -13.96
N THR A 491 28.60 15.36 -12.67
CA THR A 491 28.08 14.06 -12.20
C THR A 491 26.77 14.25 -11.46
N PHE A 492 25.74 13.51 -11.86
CA PHE A 492 24.46 13.43 -11.17
C PHE A 492 24.30 12.05 -10.55
N SER A 493 23.71 11.94 -9.37
CA SER A 493 23.64 10.66 -8.66
C SER A 493 22.28 10.40 -8.03
N THR A 494 21.91 9.12 -7.94
CA THR A 494 20.68 8.66 -7.28
C THR A 494 20.87 7.25 -6.73
N GLN A 495 20.00 6.85 -5.79
CA GLN A 495 20.07 5.54 -5.13
C GLN A 495 18.88 4.66 -5.49
N LEU A 496 19.18 3.37 -5.74
CA LEU A 496 18.23 2.30 -5.90
C LEU A 496 18.43 1.24 -4.81
N ILE A 497 17.37 0.90 -4.08
CA ILE A 497 17.34 -0.23 -3.16
C ILE A 497 16.52 -1.34 -3.82
N TRP A 498 17.22 -2.38 -4.25
CA TRP A 498 16.59 -3.62 -4.67
C TRP A 498 16.17 -4.44 -3.45
N LYS A 499 14.96 -5.01 -3.48
CA LYS A 499 14.41 -5.85 -2.40
C LYS A 499 14.09 -7.25 -2.88
N PHE A 500 14.42 -8.23 -2.05
CA PHE A 500 14.00 -9.61 -2.20
C PHE A 500 12.90 -9.95 -1.19
N ASN A 501 11.83 -10.58 -1.63
CA ASN A 501 10.79 -11.09 -0.76
C ASN A 501 10.86 -12.63 -0.70
N PRO A 502 11.33 -13.23 0.41
CA PRO A 502 11.46 -14.68 0.53
C PRO A 502 10.09 -15.39 0.69
N ASN A 503 9.01 -14.64 0.88
CA ASN A 503 7.66 -15.22 1.03
C ASN A 503 6.94 -15.39 -0.31
N THR A 504 7.52 -14.95 -1.44
CA THR A 504 6.93 -15.10 -2.76
C THR A 504 7.36 -16.40 -3.43
N VAL A 505 6.59 -16.85 -4.42
CA VAL A 505 6.94 -18.01 -5.26
C VAL A 505 8.29 -17.84 -5.99
N SER A 506 8.70 -16.59 -6.25
CA SER A 506 9.99 -16.25 -6.86
C SER A 506 11.20 -16.71 -6.03
N SER A 507 11.01 -16.98 -4.73
CA SER A 507 12.06 -17.56 -3.88
C SER A 507 12.58 -18.91 -4.38
N GLN A 508 11.76 -19.68 -5.09
CA GLN A 508 12.14 -20.98 -5.65
C GLN A 508 12.60 -20.91 -7.11
N PHE A 509 12.63 -19.72 -7.71
CA PHE A 509 13.01 -19.50 -9.11
C PHE A 509 14.32 -20.20 -9.48
N THR A 510 15.39 -19.95 -8.71
CA THR A 510 16.73 -20.53 -9.00
C THR A 510 16.71 -22.05 -8.94
N ASN A 511 16.01 -22.61 -7.95
CA ASN A 511 15.91 -24.05 -7.72
C ASN A 511 15.06 -24.73 -8.79
N ASP A 512 13.93 -24.13 -9.18
CA ASP A 512 13.09 -24.65 -10.26
C ASP A 512 13.85 -24.63 -11.58
N TRP A 513 14.59 -23.56 -11.84
CA TRP A 513 15.38 -23.43 -13.07
C TRP A 513 16.49 -24.48 -13.17
N SER A 514 17.19 -24.80 -12.07
CA SER A 514 18.25 -25.82 -12.12
C SER A 514 17.70 -27.20 -12.51
N ARG A 515 16.47 -27.54 -12.09
CA ARG A 515 15.80 -28.78 -12.51
C ARG A 515 15.40 -28.76 -13.99
N LEU A 516 15.04 -27.58 -14.50
CA LEU A 516 14.67 -27.40 -15.91
C LEU A 516 15.88 -27.47 -16.85
N GLU A 517 17.09 -27.18 -16.38
CA GLU A 517 18.32 -27.33 -17.19
C GLU A 517 18.55 -28.80 -17.62
N ASP A 518 18.20 -29.74 -16.74
CA ASP A 518 18.21 -31.18 -17.00
C ASP A 518 16.99 -31.62 -17.83
N HIS A 519 15.79 -31.14 -17.46
CA HIS A 519 14.52 -31.55 -18.04
C HIS A 519 13.60 -30.34 -18.35
N PRO A 520 13.79 -29.66 -19.49
CA PRO A 520 13.05 -28.42 -19.80
C PRO A 520 11.54 -28.61 -20.02
N LEU A 521 11.16 -29.71 -20.66
CA LEU A 521 9.79 -30.00 -21.09
C LEU A 521 9.11 -30.98 -20.10
N VAL A 522 8.67 -30.45 -18.97
CA VAL A 522 8.04 -31.20 -17.88
C VAL A 522 6.67 -30.60 -17.52
N PHE A 523 5.69 -31.47 -17.25
CA PHE A 523 4.40 -31.06 -16.70
C PHE A 523 4.56 -30.59 -15.24
N CYS A 524 4.14 -29.36 -14.97
CA CYS A 524 4.14 -28.77 -13.64
C CYS A 524 2.72 -28.76 -13.05
N ARG A 525 2.60 -29.23 -11.81
CA ARG A 525 1.36 -29.19 -11.03
C ARG A 525 1.67 -28.85 -9.58
N ALA A 526 0.81 -28.08 -8.95
CA ALA A 526 0.87 -27.77 -7.53
C ALA A 526 -0.54 -27.88 -6.91
N ASN A 527 -0.61 -27.93 -5.57
CA ASN A 527 -1.87 -28.06 -4.84
C ASN A 527 -2.06 -26.87 -3.91
N ARG A 528 -3.32 -26.45 -3.72
CA ARG A 528 -3.68 -25.47 -2.69
C ARG A 528 -3.48 -26.05 -1.30
N GLU A 529 -3.01 -25.21 -0.39
CA GLU A 529 -2.97 -25.54 1.04
C GLU A 529 -4.38 -25.49 1.65
N LEU A 530 -4.62 -26.26 2.72
CA LEU A 530 -5.90 -26.27 3.44
C LEU A 530 -5.92 -25.20 4.54
N ILE A 531 -7.02 -24.44 4.65
CA ILE A 531 -7.21 -23.42 5.69
C ILE A 531 -7.44 -24.07 7.07
N SER A 532 -8.03 -25.26 7.10
CA SER A 532 -8.20 -26.08 8.32
C SER A 532 -8.50 -27.54 7.98
N GLY A 533 -8.45 -28.42 8.99
CA GLY A 533 -8.86 -29.84 8.87
C GLY A 533 -10.30 -30.07 8.42
N LYS A 534 -11.13 -29.02 8.30
CA LYS A 534 -12.50 -29.08 7.75
C LYS A 534 -12.58 -28.95 6.22
N GLY A 535 -11.44 -28.97 5.51
CA GLY A 535 -11.41 -29.23 4.06
C GLY A 535 -11.63 -28.02 3.12
N ARG A 536 -11.66 -26.78 3.62
CA ARG A 536 -11.67 -25.59 2.75
C ARG A 536 -10.26 -25.23 2.29
N PHE A 537 -10.05 -25.11 0.98
CA PHE A 537 -8.78 -24.72 0.38
C PHE A 537 -8.53 -23.23 0.50
N GLN A 538 -7.25 -22.87 0.66
CA GLN A 538 -6.79 -21.49 0.68
C GLN A 538 -6.76 -20.92 -0.73
N THR A 539 -7.21 -19.68 -0.90
CA THR A 539 -7.05 -18.94 -2.15
C THR A 539 -5.55 -18.80 -2.47
N VAL A 540 -5.21 -19.00 -3.75
CA VAL A 540 -3.84 -18.87 -4.24
C VAL A 540 -3.40 -17.42 -4.17
N ASP A 541 -2.19 -17.19 -3.66
CA ASP A 541 -1.53 -15.87 -3.60
C ASP A 541 -0.04 -16.07 -3.91
N LEU A 542 0.44 -15.50 -5.02
CA LEU A 542 1.84 -15.63 -5.44
C LEU A 542 2.81 -14.92 -4.50
N SER A 543 2.32 -13.94 -3.73
CA SER A 543 3.08 -13.22 -2.71
C SER A 543 3.21 -14.00 -1.40
N ASN A 544 2.54 -15.15 -1.28
CA ASN A 544 2.55 -15.98 -0.09
C ASN A 544 2.68 -17.47 -0.44
N VAL A 545 3.91 -17.98 -0.39
CA VAL A 545 4.23 -19.40 -0.62
C VAL A 545 3.47 -20.39 0.27
N LYS A 546 2.89 -19.94 1.40
CA LYS A 546 2.12 -20.81 2.29
C LYS A 546 0.77 -21.22 1.71
N THR A 547 0.29 -20.52 0.68
CA THR A 547 -0.94 -20.91 -0.04
C THR A 547 -0.76 -22.17 -0.90
N PHE A 548 0.48 -22.61 -1.11
CA PHE A 548 0.83 -23.80 -1.89
C PHE A 548 1.38 -24.92 -1.00
N VAL A 549 0.97 -26.15 -1.29
CA VAL A 549 1.63 -27.37 -0.80
C VAL A 549 3.01 -27.48 -1.47
N PRO A 550 4.08 -27.87 -0.75
CA PRO A 550 5.40 -28.10 -1.35
C PRO A 550 5.36 -29.15 -2.48
N THR A 551 5.77 -28.76 -3.68
CA THR A 551 5.86 -29.65 -4.85
C THR A 551 7.19 -30.43 -4.90
N PHE A 552 8.22 -29.92 -4.22
CA PHE A 552 9.55 -30.52 -4.15
C PHE A 552 10.09 -30.49 -2.71
N GLY A 553 10.24 -31.66 -2.09
CA GLY A 553 10.75 -31.78 -0.72
C GLY A 553 9.94 -30.94 0.28
N LYS A 554 10.61 -29.99 0.94
CA LYS A 554 9.98 -29.04 1.88
C LYS A 554 9.86 -27.61 1.30
N ASN A 555 10.15 -27.44 0.01
CA ASN A 555 10.26 -26.13 -0.62
C ASN A 555 8.88 -25.65 -1.08
N ARG A 556 8.26 -24.77 -0.28
CA ARG A 556 7.02 -24.09 -0.65
C ARG A 556 7.30 -23.06 -1.75
N GLY A 557 6.36 -22.90 -2.68
CA GLY A 557 6.52 -22.02 -3.84
C GLY A 557 7.30 -22.61 -5.02
N SER A 558 7.80 -23.85 -4.91
CA SER A 558 8.41 -24.55 -6.05
C SER A 558 7.33 -25.18 -6.90
N PHE A 559 7.47 -25.05 -8.23
CA PHE A 559 6.53 -25.62 -9.19
C PHE A 559 7.09 -26.79 -10.01
N VAL A 560 8.41 -27.01 -9.98
CA VAL A 560 9.05 -28.12 -10.70
C VAL A 560 9.28 -29.28 -9.72
N SER A 561 8.42 -30.29 -9.81
CA SER A 561 8.51 -31.51 -9.00
C SER A 561 9.70 -32.41 -9.37
N ILE A 562 9.93 -33.47 -8.60
CA ILE A 562 10.88 -34.53 -8.97
C ILE A 562 10.51 -35.09 -10.35
N TYR A 563 11.51 -35.15 -11.24
CA TYR A 563 11.33 -35.65 -12.59
C TYR A 563 10.93 -37.13 -12.61
N THR A 564 9.98 -37.44 -13.49
CA THR A 564 9.59 -38.80 -13.83
C THR A 564 9.26 -38.84 -15.33
N LYS A 565 9.46 -39.99 -15.99
CA LYS A 565 9.19 -40.12 -17.43
C LYS A 565 7.74 -39.79 -17.80
N GLN A 566 6.79 -40.08 -16.90
CA GLN A 566 5.36 -39.78 -17.09
C GLN A 566 5.07 -38.28 -17.17
N LYS A 567 5.91 -37.44 -16.54
CA LYS A 567 5.77 -35.98 -16.56
C LYS A 567 6.49 -35.32 -17.74
N ASN A 568 7.18 -36.09 -18.59
CA ASN A 568 7.93 -35.54 -19.70
C ASN A 568 6.98 -35.21 -20.88
N ILE A 569 6.87 -33.93 -21.21
CA ILE A 569 5.97 -33.44 -22.26
C ILE A 569 6.42 -33.95 -23.63
N SER A 570 7.74 -34.02 -23.88
CA SER A 570 8.26 -34.52 -25.16
C SER A 570 7.89 -35.98 -25.40
N ILE A 571 8.08 -36.83 -24.40
CA ILE A 571 7.69 -38.25 -24.48
C ILE A 571 6.18 -38.37 -24.68
N ALA A 572 5.38 -37.62 -23.92
CA ALA A 572 3.92 -37.66 -24.02
C ALA A 572 3.44 -37.19 -25.40
N TRP A 573 3.96 -36.08 -25.91
CA TRP A 573 3.55 -35.49 -27.17
C TRP A 573 3.89 -36.38 -28.37
N LEU A 574 5.09 -36.97 -28.41
CA LEU A 574 5.47 -37.89 -29.48
C LEU A 574 4.64 -39.18 -29.47
N LYS A 575 4.31 -39.69 -28.28
CA LYS A 575 3.40 -40.84 -28.16
C LYS A 575 2.00 -40.48 -28.68
N ASN A 576 1.49 -39.31 -28.32
CA ASN A 576 0.19 -38.81 -28.79
C ASN A 576 0.16 -38.62 -30.31
N LEU A 577 1.27 -38.19 -30.93
CA LEU A 577 1.40 -38.11 -32.37
C LEU A 577 1.32 -39.47 -33.06
N GLN A 578 2.00 -40.48 -32.52
CA GLN A 578 1.92 -41.85 -33.02
C GLN A 578 0.51 -42.42 -32.87
N GLU A 579 -0.18 -42.13 -31.76
CA GLU A 579 -1.57 -42.52 -31.53
C GLU A 579 -2.51 -41.87 -32.56
N ALA A 580 -2.40 -40.56 -32.76
CA ALA A 580 -3.22 -39.82 -33.73
C ALA A 580 -3.01 -40.34 -35.17
N GLN A 581 -1.79 -40.71 -35.53
CA GLN A 581 -1.50 -41.33 -36.83
C GLN A 581 -2.10 -42.74 -36.94
N ARG A 582 -1.98 -43.56 -35.89
CA ARG A 582 -2.55 -44.92 -35.85
C ARG A 582 -4.08 -44.91 -35.95
N GLU A 583 -4.72 -43.93 -35.32
CA GLU A 583 -6.16 -43.73 -35.36
C GLU A 583 -6.64 -43.00 -36.63
N ALA A 584 -5.75 -42.77 -37.60
CA ALA A 584 -6.03 -42.06 -38.84
C ALA A 584 -6.63 -40.65 -38.64
N LEU A 585 -6.35 -40.00 -37.50
CA LEU A 585 -6.71 -38.62 -37.22
C LEU A 585 -5.81 -37.62 -37.99
N LEU A 586 -4.66 -38.09 -38.47
CA LEU A 586 -3.67 -37.33 -39.23
C LEU A 586 -3.13 -38.17 -40.40
N THR A 587 -2.80 -37.50 -41.51
CA THR A 587 -2.05 -38.15 -42.60
C THR A 587 -0.58 -38.33 -42.21
N GLY A 588 0.11 -39.30 -42.83
CA GLY A 588 1.53 -39.52 -42.58
C GLY A 588 2.42 -38.30 -42.90
N GLU A 589 2.05 -37.52 -43.93
CA GLU A 589 2.74 -36.28 -44.29
C GLU A 589 2.61 -35.21 -43.19
N VAL A 590 1.38 -34.97 -42.71
CA VAL A 590 1.12 -34.01 -41.62
C VAL A 590 1.80 -34.46 -40.33
N ALA A 591 1.76 -35.76 -40.02
CA ALA A 591 2.43 -36.29 -38.84
C ALA A 591 3.94 -36.06 -38.87
N ALA A 592 4.60 -36.33 -40.00
CA ALA A 592 6.03 -36.10 -40.17
C ALA A 592 6.42 -34.61 -40.09
N GLU A 593 5.59 -33.73 -40.66
CA GLU A 593 5.80 -32.28 -40.56
C GLU A 593 5.68 -31.78 -39.11
N LEU A 594 4.65 -32.24 -38.39
CA LEU A 594 4.44 -31.91 -36.98
C LEU A 594 5.58 -32.42 -36.11
N GLU A 595 6.06 -33.65 -36.33
CA GLU A 595 7.22 -34.19 -35.63
C GLU A 595 8.44 -33.29 -35.84
N LYS A 596 8.75 -32.93 -37.09
CA LYS A 596 9.87 -32.06 -37.42
C LYS A 596 9.78 -30.71 -36.72
N LYS A 597 8.61 -30.06 -36.76
CA LYS A 597 8.36 -28.76 -36.09
C LYS A 597 8.50 -28.89 -34.58
N PHE A 598 7.98 -29.97 -33.98
CA PHE A 598 8.13 -30.24 -32.56
C PHE A 598 9.58 -30.43 -32.13
N ARG A 599 10.36 -31.22 -32.87
CA ARG A 599 11.80 -31.40 -32.61
C ARG A 599 12.58 -30.09 -32.70
N SER A 600 12.24 -29.23 -33.66
CA SER A 600 12.84 -27.89 -33.75
C SER A 600 12.54 -27.05 -32.51
N PHE A 601 11.27 -27.03 -32.07
CA PHE A 601 10.88 -26.33 -30.85
C PHE A 601 11.57 -26.91 -29.60
N GLU A 602 11.57 -28.24 -29.44
CA GLU A 602 12.24 -28.93 -28.33
C GLU A 602 13.72 -28.54 -28.23
N SER A 603 14.42 -28.51 -29.36
CA SER A 603 15.81 -28.08 -29.44
C SER A 603 15.98 -26.61 -29.06
N ASP A 604 15.25 -25.71 -29.72
CA ASP A 604 15.39 -24.27 -29.49
C ASP A 604 15.02 -23.87 -28.05
N TYR A 605 13.96 -24.46 -27.50
CA TYR A 605 13.52 -24.22 -26.14
C TYR A 605 14.52 -24.74 -25.11
N THR A 606 15.12 -25.92 -25.34
CA THR A 606 16.20 -26.44 -24.49
C THR A 606 17.41 -25.51 -24.48
N VAL A 607 17.81 -25.00 -25.66
CA VAL A 607 18.88 -24.02 -25.79
C VAL A 607 18.51 -22.72 -25.07
N ALA A 608 17.25 -22.29 -25.10
CA ALA A 608 16.80 -21.09 -24.40
C ALA A 608 16.87 -21.22 -22.88
N ILE A 609 16.42 -22.35 -22.31
CA ILE A 609 16.46 -22.61 -20.87
C ILE A 609 17.89 -22.65 -20.33
N ARG A 610 18.80 -23.32 -21.04
CA ARG A 610 20.23 -23.36 -20.68
C ARG A 610 20.92 -22.03 -20.93
N GLY A 611 20.65 -21.39 -22.06
CA GLY A 611 21.18 -20.08 -22.41
C GLY A 611 20.80 -18.99 -21.41
N PHE A 612 19.60 -19.04 -20.85
CA PHE A 612 19.20 -18.16 -19.74
C PHE A 612 20.07 -18.37 -18.49
N ALA A 613 20.36 -19.62 -18.12
CA ALA A 613 21.22 -19.89 -16.96
C ALA A 613 22.69 -19.47 -17.20
N GLU A 614 23.19 -19.70 -18.42
CA GLU A 614 24.60 -19.47 -18.79
C GLU A 614 24.92 -18.00 -19.10
N GLN A 615 24.11 -17.33 -19.93
CA GLN A 615 24.35 -15.96 -20.41
C GLN A 615 23.27 -14.97 -19.94
N GLY A 616 22.11 -15.45 -19.50
CA GLY A 616 21.04 -14.60 -18.97
C GLY A 616 20.21 -13.92 -20.05
N LEU A 617 19.78 -12.70 -19.75
CA LEU A 617 18.85 -11.90 -20.53
C LEU A 617 19.38 -11.53 -21.92
N SER A 618 20.69 -11.55 -22.15
CA SER A 618 21.29 -11.24 -23.44
C SER A 618 21.22 -12.39 -24.45
N HIS A 619 20.80 -13.59 -24.04
CA HIS A 619 20.87 -14.76 -24.91
C HIS A 619 19.80 -14.71 -26.03
N PRO A 620 20.17 -14.85 -27.32
CA PRO A 620 19.23 -14.70 -28.43
C PRO A 620 18.20 -15.84 -28.52
N ALA A 621 18.53 -17.03 -27.99
CA ALA A 621 17.61 -18.16 -28.04
C ALA A 621 16.30 -17.95 -27.28
N LEU A 622 16.24 -16.99 -26.33
CA LEU A 622 15.01 -16.65 -25.60
C LEU A 622 13.88 -16.21 -26.55
N THR A 623 14.24 -15.52 -27.64
CA THR A 623 13.30 -15.13 -28.70
C THR A 623 13.22 -16.16 -29.82
N GLN A 624 14.31 -16.88 -30.12
CA GLN A 624 14.30 -17.88 -31.20
C GLN A 624 13.33 -19.03 -30.91
N GLN A 625 13.28 -19.55 -29.68
CA GLN A 625 12.33 -20.60 -29.31
C GLN A 625 10.87 -20.19 -29.49
N LEU A 626 10.56 -18.89 -29.36
CA LEU A 626 9.20 -18.39 -29.57
C LEU A 626 8.77 -18.55 -31.03
N LYS A 627 9.69 -18.39 -31.98
CA LYS A 627 9.40 -18.58 -33.40
C LYS A 627 9.05 -20.04 -33.69
N SER A 628 9.88 -20.99 -33.24
CA SER A 628 9.59 -22.42 -33.44
C SER A 628 8.36 -22.89 -32.66
N TYR A 629 8.08 -22.33 -31.49
CA TYR A 629 6.85 -22.56 -30.74
C TYR A 629 5.61 -22.08 -31.52
N SER A 630 5.65 -20.83 -32.02
CA SER A 630 4.53 -20.24 -32.77
C SER A 630 4.27 -20.99 -34.07
N ASP A 631 5.33 -21.32 -34.80
CA ASP A 631 5.30 -22.15 -36.01
C ASP A 631 4.63 -23.51 -35.78
N LEU A 632 4.96 -24.17 -34.66
CA LEU A 632 4.37 -25.45 -34.29
C LEU A 632 2.87 -25.30 -33.97
N LEU A 633 2.52 -24.34 -33.11
CA LEU A 633 1.12 -24.09 -32.74
C LEU A 633 0.26 -23.76 -33.96
N GLU A 634 0.76 -22.90 -34.86
CA GLU A 634 0.05 -22.54 -36.09
C GLU A 634 -0.13 -23.76 -37.00
N THR A 635 0.89 -24.60 -37.14
CA THR A 635 0.82 -25.81 -37.96
C THR A 635 -0.23 -26.78 -37.41
N ILE A 636 -0.29 -26.97 -36.09
CA ILE A 636 -1.31 -27.81 -35.43
C ILE A 636 -2.71 -27.24 -35.69
N CYS A 637 -2.93 -25.95 -35.44
CA CYS A 637 -4.23 -25.31 -35.63
C CYS A 637 -4.74 -25.37 -37.08
N ARG A 638 -3.83 -25.32 -38.06
CA ARG A 638 -4.19 -25.38 -39.49
C ARG A 638 -4.38 -26.80 -40.00
N LYS A 639 -3.49 -27.74 -39.62
CA LYS A 639 -3.37 -29.07 -40.25
C LYS A 639 -3.86 -30.23 -39.39
N ALA A 640 -3.92 -30.09 -38.06
CA ALA A 640 -4.38 -31.12 -37.12
C ALA A 640 -5.71 -30.71 -36.47
N LYS A 641 -6.76 -30.58 -37.29
CA LYS A 641 -8.10 -30.15 -36.83
C LYS A 641 -8.83 -31.28 -36.09
N GLY A 642 -9.87 -30.91 -35.33
CA GLY A 642 -10.71 -31.83 -34.57
C GLY A 642 -10.37 -31.88 -33.08
N ASP A 643 -11.36 -32.19 -32.25
CA ASP A 643 -11.24 -32.05 -30.80
C ASP A 643 -10.25 -33.05 -30.20
N ARG A 644 -10.22 -34.29 -30.71
CA ARG A 644 -9.23 -35.28 -30.29
C ARG A 644 -7.80 -34.85 -30.60
N ASN A 645 -7.56 -34.24 -31.76
CA ASN A 645 -6.24 -33.71 -32.12
C ASN A 645 -5.85 -32.51 -31.23
N ARG A 646 -6.80 -31.65 -30.85
CA ARG A 646 -6.55 -30.56 -29.89
C ARG A 646 -6.15 -31.10 -28.52
N GLU A 647 -6.84 -32.13 -28.03
CA GLU A 647 -6.52 -32.79 -26.76
C GLU A 647 -5.14 -33.47 -26.80
N LEU A 648 -4.85 -34.23 -27.85
CA LEU A 648 -3.61 -34.98 -27.98
C LEU A 648 -2.38 -34.10 -28.23
N MET A 649 -2.53 -33.01 -29.00
CA MET A 649 -1.41 -32.22 -29.51
C MET A 649 -1.28 -30.84 -28.89
N LEU A 650 -2.38 -30.09 -28.83
CA LEU A 650 -2.36 -28.69 -28.44
C LEU A 650 -2.28 -28.56 -26.92
N ARG A 651 -3.06 -29.34 -26.18
CA ARG A 651 -3.09 -29.30 -24.70
C ARG A 651 -1.71 -29.51 -24.06
N PRO A 652 -0.89 -30.53 -24.42
CA PRO A 652 0.44 -30.69 -23.82
C PRO A 652 1.38 -29.51 -24.08
N LEU A 653 1.27 -28.86 -25.24
CA LEU A 653 2.10 -27.70 -25.60
C LEU A 653 1.70 -26.45 -24.81
N LEU A 654 0.40 -26.20 -24.66
CA LEU A 654 -0.10 -25.07 -23.85
C LEU A 654 0.20 -25.22 -22.35
N GLN A 655 0.57 -26.44 -21.92
CA GLN A 655 1.00 -26.71 -20.55
C GLN A 655 2.52 -26.50 -20.32
N VAL A 656 3.30 -26.19 -21.36
CA VAL A 656 4.73 -25.89 -21.21
C VAL A 656 4.89 -24.59 -20.41
N GLY A 657 5.38 -24.69 -19.18
CA GLY A 657 5.54 -23.55 -18.27
C GLY A 657 4.24 -23.01 -17.67
N THR A 658 3.11 -23.71 -17.88
CA THR A 658 1.85 -23.43 -17.20
C THR A 658 1.66 -24.45 -16.07
N VAL A 659 1.64 -23.98 -14.83
CA VAL A 659 1.51 -24.82 -13.64
C VAL A 659 0.03 -24.90 -13.28
N LEU A 660 -0.57 -26.09 -13.41
CA LEU A 660 -1.96 -26.29 -12.99
C LEU A 660 -2.06 -26.40 -11.47
N ILE A 661 -3.05 -25.73 -10.88
CA ILE A 661 -3.28 -25.71 -9.44
C ILE A 661 -4.51 -26.55 -9.09
N ASP A 662 -4.26 -27.71 -8.49
CA ASP A 662 -5.27 -28.65 -8.05
C ASP A 662 -5.91 -28.22 -6.71
N GLY A 663 -7.10 -28.77 -6.40
CA GLY A 663 -7.80 -28.55 -5.12
C GLY A 663 -8.75 -27.35 -5.10
N GLY A 664 -9.55 -27.13 -6.14
CA GLY A 664 -10.52 -26.04 -6.22
C GLY A 664 -10.90 -25.72 -7.66
N ASP A 665 -11.42 -24.51 -7.89
CA ASP A 665 -11.74 -24.03 -9.25
C ASP A 665 -10.50 -24.04 -10.15
N PRO A 666 -10.66 -24.15 -11.48
CA PRO A 666 -9.52 -24.12 -12.40
C PRO A 666 -8.66 -22.88 -12.18
N THR A 667 -7.38 -23.10 -11.91
CA THR A 667 -6.41 -22.03 -11.67
C THR A 667 -5.06 -22.51 -12.18
N ALA A 668 -4.31 -21.58 -12.77
CA ALA A 668 -2.99 -21.86 -13.30
C ALA A 668 -2.02 -20.72 -12.97
N VAL A 669 -0.76 -21.07 -12.78
CA VAL A 669 0.34 -20.11 -12.66
C VAL A 669 1.18 -20.18 -13.92
N VAL A 670 1.32 -19.06 -14.62
CA VAL A 670 2.25 -18.95 -15.75
C VAL A 670 3.64 -18.69 -15.18
N ALA A 671 4.54 -19.67 -15.33
CA ALA A 671 5.89 -19.56 -14.80
C ALA A 671 6.82 -18.78 -15.75
N PRO A 672 7.93 -18.22 -15.24
CA PRO A 672 8.90 -17.46 -16.06
C PRO A 672 9.53 -18.24 -17.23
N TRP A 673 9.54 -19.58 -17.14
CA TRP A 673 10.04 -20.45 -18.21
C TRP A 673 8.98 -20.80 -19.27
N HIS A 674 7.74 -20.31 -19.15
CA HIS A 674 6.77 -20.45 -20.23
C HIS A 674 7.32 -19.80 -21.53
N PRO A 675 7.17 -20.41 -22.72
CA PRO A 675 7.74 -19.92 -23.98
C PRO A 675 7.49 -18.42 -24.23
N LEU A 676 6.24 -17.98 -24.05
CA LEU A 676 5.87 -16.57 -24.12
C LEU A 676 6.57 -15.75 -23.01
N ARG A 677 6.54 -16.16 -21.74
CA ARG A 677 7.13 -15.39 -20.64
C ARG A 677 8.65 -15.22 -20.76
N LEU A 678 9.33 -16.25 -21.25
CA LEU A 678 10.76 -16.23 -21.50
C LEU A 678 11.15 -15.15 -22.52
N ALA A 679 10.38 -15.04 -23.61
CA ALA A 679 10.57 -13.99 -24.60
C ALA A 679 10.15 -12.61 -24.07
N ALA A 680 9.13 -12.52 -23.21
CA ALA A 680 8.69 -11.27 -22.58
C ALA A 680 9.80 -10.66 -21.72
N ILE A 681 10.41 -11.48 -20.86
CA ILE A 681 11.50 -11.08 -19.97
C ILE A 681 12.69 -10.54 -20.78
N HIS A 682 13.05 -11.23 -21.89
CA HIS A 682 14.06 -10.73 -22.82
C HIS A 682 13.66 -9.40 -23.47
N ARG A 683 12.41 -9.26 -23.91
CA ARG A 683 11.91 -8.03 -24.53
C ARG A 683 11.93 -6.85 -23.57
N LYS A 684 11.46 -7.02 -22.33
CA LYS A 684 11.52 -5.99 -21.28
C LYS A 684 12.95 -5.51 -21.02
N ALA A 685 13.90 -6.44 -20.91
CA ALA A 685 15.32 -6.10 -20.73
C ALA A 685 15.88 -5.30 -21.93
N ASN A 686 15.51 -5.67 -23.16
CA ASN A 686 15.92 -4.93 -24.35
C ASN A 686 15.25 -3.56 -24.48
N LEU A 687 14.00 -3.38 -24.03
CA LEU A 687 13.35 -2.07 -23.98
C LEU A 687 14.10 -1.12 -23.05
N ALA A 688 14.43 -1.59 -21.84
CA ALA A 688 15.24 -0.82 -20.89
C ALA A 688 16.64 -0.51 -21.45
N ALA A 689 17.31 -1.50 -22.04
CA ALA A 689 18.62 -1.31 -22.67
C ALA A 689 18.57 -0.30 -23.84
N GLY A 690 17.53 -0.38 -24.67
CA GLY A 690 17.29 0.53 -25.79
C GLY A 690 17.08 1.97 -25.32
N LEU A 691 16.29 2.17 -24.25
CA LEU A 691 16.10 3.47 -23.63
C LEU A 691 17.42 4.02 -23.07
N ILE A 692 18.16 3.23 -22.28
CA ILE A 692 19.45 3.64 -21.72
C ILE A 692 20.41 4.06 -22.84
N LYS A 693 20.52 3.24 -23.88
CA LYS A 693 21.35 3.57 -25.05
C LYS A 693 20.93 4.88 -25.70
N HIS A 694 19.63 5.07 -25.92
CA HIS A 694 19.11 6.31 -26.50
C HIS A 694 19.45 7.52 -25.63
N LEU A 695 19.23 7.45 -24.32
CA LEU A 695 19.51 8.54 -23.39
C LEU A 695 21.00 8.88 -23.29
N LEU A 696 21.89 7.89 -23.41
CA LEU A 696 23.33 8.10 -23.32
C LEU A 696 23.97 8.60 -24.63
N THR A 697 23.37 8.28 -25.79
CA THR A 697 23.99 8.57 -27.10
C THR A 697 23.37 9.75 -27.86
N THR A 698 22.14 10.15 -27.52
CA THR A 698 21.46 11.26 -28.23
C THR A 698 21.99 12.61 -27.77
N GLU A 699 22.33 13.50 -28.71
CA GLU A 699 22.86 14.84 -28.41
C GLU A 699 21.90 15.66 -27.53
N GLU A 700 20.62 15.72 -27.91
CA GLU A 700 19.55 16.37 -27.15
C GLU A 700 18.42 15.38 -26.89
N VAL A 701 18.03 15.21 -25.62
CA VAL A 701 16.90 14.37 -25.23
C VAL A 701 15.71 15.28 -24.99
N LEU A 702 14.77 15.32 -25.92
CA LEU A 702 13.57 16.14 -25.79
C LEU A 702 12.43 15.29 -25.22
N PHE A 703 12.20 15.42 -23.91
CA PHE A 703 10.98 14.90 -23.30
C PHE A 703 9.83 15.89 -23.48
N GLY A 704 8.65 15.40 -23.86
CA GLY A 704 7.41 16.18 -23.78
C GLY A 704 7.00 16.41 -22.32
N ASP A 705 6.73 15.32 -21.61
CA ASP A 705 6.57 15.27 -20.14
C ASP A 705 7.40 14.10 -19.60
N THR A 706 8.56 14.42 -19.01
CA THR A 706 9.49 13.44 -18.45
C THR A 706 8.83 12.56 -17.40
N ARG A 707 8.03 13.16 -16.50
CA ARG A 707 7.40 12.42 -15.40
C ARG A 707 6.35 11.45 -15.92
N LEU A 708 5.55 11.88 -16.90
CA LEU A 708 4.55 11.01 -17.51
C LEU A 708 5.21 9.84 -18.25
N PHE A 709 6.24 10.09 -19.06
CA PHE A 709 6.97 9.04 -19.78
C PHE A 709 7.52 7.97 -18.84
N PHE A 710 8.24 8.36 -17.78
CA PHE A 710 8.83 7.39 -16.85
C PHE A 710 7.79 6.71 -15.96
N LYS A 711 6.66 7.36 -15.69
CA LYS A 711 5.52 6.73 -15.01
C LYS A 711 4.90 5.64 -15.89
N ASP A 712 4.65 5.92 -17.16
CA ASP A 712 4.07 4.96 -18.10
C ASP A 712 5.04 3.79 -18.35
N LEU A 713 6.34 4.07 -18.53
CA LEU A 713 7.38 3.05 -18.64
C LEU A 713 7.42 2.14 -17.40
N LYS A 714 7.30 2.71 -16.19
CA LYS A 714 7.27 1.92 -14.97
C LYS A 714 6.03 1.00 -14.93
N GLN A 715 4.87 1.51 -15.34
CA GLN A 715 3.64 0.72 -15.42
C GLN A 715 3.76 -0.39 -16.47
N GLU A 716 4.33 -0.09 -17.63
CA GLU A 716 4.56 -1.06 -18.71
C GLU A 716 5.51 -2.18 -18.25
N LEU A 717 6.65 -1.84 -17.64
CA LEU A 717 7.61 -2.84 -17.16
C LEU A 717 7.05 -3.70 -16.02
N ALA A 718 6.21 -3.13 -15.15
CA ALA A 718 5.54 -3.88 -14.08
C ALA A 718 4.42 -4.80 -14.61
N HIS A 719 3.84 -4.47 -15.77
CA HIS A 719 2.79 -5.25 -16.38
C HIS A 719 3.35 -6.49 -17.09
N PRO A 720 2.69 -7.66 -16.97
CA PRO A 720 3.10 -8.85 -17.69
C PRO A 720 2.78 -8.77 -19.18
N PHE A 721 3.78 -8.90 -20.06
CA PHE A 721 3.53 -8.73 -21.49
C PHE A 721 2.70 -9.86 -22.11
N TYR A 722 3.02 -11.12 -21.79
CA TYR A 722 2.30 -12.28 -22.34
C TYR A 722 2.68 -13.57 -21.61
N PRO A 723 1.81 -14.59 -21.57
CA PRO A 723 0.37 -14.50 -21.84
C PRO A 723 -0.39 -13.90 -20.63
N GLU A 724 -1.46 -13.18 -20.91
CA GLU A 724 -2.44 -12.74 -19.89
C GLU A 724 -3.62 -13.70 -19.75
N VAL A 725 -3.79 -14.56 -20.76
CA VAL A 725 -4.89 -15.52 -20.86
C VAL A 725 -4.30 -16.89 -21.15
N VAL A 726 -4.70 -17.88 -20.36
CA VAL A 726 -4.28 -19.27 -20.50
C VAL A 726 -5.47 -20.21 -20.34
N LEU A 727 -5.26 -21.50 -20.63
CA LEU A 727 -6.29 -22.51 -20.42
C LEU A 727 -6.11 -23.23 -19.08
N GLY A 728 -7.13 -23.15 -18.25
CA GLY A 728 -7.42 -24.08 -17.16
C GLY A 728 -8.12 -25.32 -17.69
N TRP A 729 -8.25 -26.32 -16.83
CA TRP A 729 -8.91 -27.57 -17.21
C TRP A 729 -9.75 -28.07 -16.04
N GLN A 730 -11.04 -28.29 -16.30
CA GLN A 730 -11.90 -29.09 -15.45
C GLN A 730 -12.06 -30.47 -16.12
N GLU A 731 -11.37 -31.48 -15.57
CA GLU A 731 -11.22 -32.78 -16.21
C GLU A 731 -10.62 -32.68 -17.64
N ASN A 732 -11.47 -32.76 -18.66
CA ASN A 732 -11.12 -32.62 -20.08
C ASN A 732 -11.71 -31.37 -20.74
N GLU A 733 -12.52 -30.59 -20.04
CA GLU A 733 -13.09 -29.35 -20.55
C GLU A 733 -12.10 -28.19 -20.34
N PRO A 734 -11.73 -27.44 -21.41
CA PRO A 734 -10.88 -26.28 -21.28
C PRO A 734 -11.66 -25.09 -20.74
N GLU A 735 -11.11 -24.43 -19.73
CA GLU A 735 -11.63 -23.15 -19.23
C GLU A 735 -10.67 -22.01 -19.53
N LEU A 736 -11.22 -20.86 -19.94
CA LEU A 736 -10.42 -19.68 -20.18
C LEU A 736 -10.12 -18.97 -18.86
N LEU A 737 -8.83 -18.87 -18.51
CA LEU A 737 -8.38 -18.19 -17.31
C LEU A 737 -7.75 -16.85 -17.68
N VAL A 738 -8.12 -15.80 -16.96
CA VAL A 738 -7.57 -14.45 -17.10
C VAL A 738 -6.67 -14.14 -15.91
N LEU A 739 -5.62 -13.37 -16.17
CA LEU A 739 -4.70 -12.87 -15.17
C LEU A 739 -5.41 -12.17 -14.00
N SER A 740 -5.12 -12.62 -12.78
CA SER A 740 -5.61 -12.01 -11.54
C SER A 740 -4.51 -11.56 -10.57
N ASP A 741 -3.29 -12.09 -10.72
CA ASP A 741 -2.15 -11.84 -9.82
C ASP A 741 -0.82 -11.96 -10.60
N VAL A 742 0.20 -11.18 -10.21
CA VAL A 742 1.53 -11.12 -10.84
C VAL A 742 2.59 -10.88 -9.77
N VAL A 743 3.63 -11.73 -9.73
CA VAL A 743 4.78 -11.54 -8.84
C VAL A 743 6.07 -11.93 -9.55
N GLY A 744 7.05 -11.02 -9.52
CA GLY A 744 8.42 -11.28 -9.97
C GLY A 744 8.60 -11.49 -11.47
N ASP A 745 7.73 -10.90 -12.30
CA ASP A 745 7.72 -11.04 -13.77
C ASP A 745 8.68 -10.13 -14.53
#